data_AF-A0A4T0MAL9-F1
#
_entry.id   AF-A0A4T0MAL9-F1
#
_cell.length_a   1.000
_cell.length_b   1.000
_cell.length_c   1.000
_cell.angle_alpha   90.00
_cell.angle_beta   90.00
_cell.angle_gamma   90.00
#
_symmetry.space_group_name_H-M   'P 1'
#
loop_
_entity.id
_entity.type
_entity.pdbx_description
1 polymer ?
#
loop_
_entity_poly.entity_id
_entity_poly.type
_entity_poly.pdbx_seq_one_letter_code
_entity_poly.pdbx_strand_id
1 'polypeptide(L)'
;MSASEFYNLKAEKPNGQEYNFDTLKDKVVLVVNTASKCGFTPQYTGLEELHQKYKDRGLVVLGFPCNQFGGQEPGTDDDIDNFCKINHGVSFQLFKKSDVNGDKTNEVFKYLKDKKSQLGLTRIKWNFEKFLVDKQGNVVNRYSSMAKPSDIGNDMVKVLVTGASGLLGRAILDNFSNDGSIQVTGLAYSRSSDKLIKCDLNDEKAIEGVIREQQPDVLIHCAAERRPDVAQNDPAATEKLNVDVSGNLSRLMKNIGGSIIYISTDYVFDGTKPPYTTTDTPNPLNLYGKTKLAGEKAVTQNNDKSVILRVPVLYGRVENTKESAVTILIDAVKEGKAKKMEHYANRFPTNVDNVAIALNALTKNIQKVPQIVHYSSREAYTKYEMACTFAEILGLPSDHLIADTEEPTGDAAVSRPKDCQLSRDSFDKLNLNVDDNLSFKEFFIKFLNYVISVVLSDRPYSDDLVGTWSSGSGGVQTGTGFCTPSEYSFNVPDTTGISYSFTKDGFYEESTYKFNSNASAPQCIQAVLIWQHGTYVINDDNGIDTTPIAEDGRIQVEDPCAASSNVLTTANITRNFQSFLPFDDPVKDKKALQLYDFDGSITNGNRKRDVNSDMEEILEERFLEKRAGGGGRASGESSELRDCATRDDMVKQELDILPGTDIRMVSCSPFELRCDKKPPVSFVGGNIRSQDSSYPLATFSQTKSGIFKKSTGTADLTIYNMSAVAPAVCFILIIASKAYQACVWNKNLDDLAKQHDLTQYDRAQGMIFSSAGAAGAV
;
A
#
# COMPACT_ATOMS: atom_id res chain seq x y z
N MET A 1 9.57 -12.02 -9.33
CA MET A 1 9.20 -11.19 -10.51
C MET A 1 9.53 -11.99 -11.76
N SER A 2 8.71 -11.94 -12.82
CA SER A 2 9.11 -12.51 -14.12
C SER A 2 10.08 -11.57 -14.84
N ALA A 3 11.01 -12.11 -15.64
CA ALA A 3 11.89 -11.29 -16.47
C ALA A 3 11.09 -10.50 -17.52
N SER A 4 11.53 -9.29 -17.87
CA SER A 4 10.88 -8.49 -18.92
C SER A 4 10.96 -9.19 -20.29
N GLU A 5 9.86 -9.14 -21.03
CA GLU A 5 9.74 -9.58 -22.42
C GLU A 5 10.82 -8.97 -23.34
N PHE A 6 11.34 -7.78 -23.02
CA PHE A 6 12.41 -7.13 -23.79
C PHE A 6 13.67 -8.01 -23.92
N TYR A 7 13.99 -8.78 -22.88
CA TYR A 7 15.17 -9.66 -22.87
C TYR A 7 14.99 -10.96 -23.64
N ASN A 8 13.79 -11.24 -24.15
CA ASN A 8 13.51 -12.38 -25.04
C ASN A 8 13.62 -11.98 -26.52
N LEU A 9 13.88 -10.70 -26.82
CA LEU A 9 14.00 -10.17 -28.18
C LEU A 9 15.39 -10.46 -28.78
N LYS A 10 15.46 -10.43 -30.11
CA LYS A 10 16.71 -10.55 -30.86
C LYS A 10 16.68 -9.70 -32.13
N ALA A 11 17.87 -9.39 -32.65
CA ALA A 11 18.04 -8.66 -33.90
C ALA A 11 19.22 -9.21 -34.72
N GLU A 12 19.12 -9.14 -36.04
CA GLU A 12 20.17 -9.60 -36.97
C GLU A 12 21.20 -8.48 -37.19
N LYS A 13 22.50 -8.80 -37.10
CA LYS A 13 23.60 -7.90 -37.46
C LYS A 13 23.82 -7.86 -38.99
N PRO A 14 24.55 -6.86 -39.53
CA PRO A 14 24.90 -6.80 -40.96
C PRO A 14 25.51 -8.09 -41.52
N ASN A 15 26.35 -8.78 -40.72
CA ASN A 15 26.99 -10.04 -41.10
C ASN A 15 26.11 -11.30 -40.95
N GLY A 16 24.80 -11.15 -40.71
CA GLY A 16 23.85 -12.25 -40.55
C GLY A 16 23.84 -12.94 -39.18
N GLN A 17 24.67 -12.51 -38.22
CA GLN A 17 24.66 -13.07 -36.87
C GLN A 17 23.49 -12.52 -36.05
N GLU A 18 22.78 -13.38 -35.31
CA GLU A 18 21.79 -12.94 -34.33
C GLU A 18 22.47 -12.34 -33.09
N TYR A 19 21.86 -11.28 -32.54
CA TYR A 19 22.20 -10.67 -31.27
C TYR A 19 21.03 -10.82 -30.31
N ASN A 20 21.23 -11.57 -29.23
CA ASN A 20 20.22 -11.82 -28.21
C ASN A 20 20.22 -10.70 -27.16
N PHE A 21 19.03 -10.19 -26.82
CA PHE A 21 18.90 -9.06 -25.90
C PHE A 21 19.06 -9.47 -24.43
N ASP A 22 19.08 -10.77 -24.11
CA ASP A 22 19.45 -11.27 -22.78
C ASP A 22 20.83 -10.79 -22.28
N THR A 23 21.76 -10.51 -23.20
CA THR A 23 23.07 -9.90 -22.95
C THR A 23 23.01 -8.45 -22.45
N LEU A 24 21.83 -7.80 -22.55
CA LEU A 24 21.58 -6.41 -22.14
C LEU A 24 20.98 -6.30 -20.73
N LYS A 25 20.89 -7.40 -19.96
CA LYS A 25 20.47 -7.35 -18.56
C LYS A 25 21.35 -6.41 -17.75
N ASP A 26 20.73 -5.67 -16.83
CA ASP A 26 21.34 -4.62 -16.00
C ASP A 26 21.95 -3.43 -16.77
N LYS A 27 21.71 -3.34 -18.08
CA LYS A 27 22.08 -2.19 -18.94
C LYS A 27 20.89 -1.26 -19.15
N VAL A 28 21.19 0.03 -19.29
CA VAL A 28 20.25 1.00 -19.86
C VAL A 28 20.41 0.95 -21.37
N VAL A 29 19.32 0.82 -22.13
CA VAL A 29 19.39 0.62 -23.58
C VAL A 29 18.67 1.75 -24.32
N LEU A 30 19.35 2.39 -25.27
CA LEU A 30 18.76 3.40 -26.15
C LEU A 30 18.64 2.83 -27.57
N VAL A 31 17.43 2.47 -27.97
CA VAL A 31 17.12 1.95 -29.31
C VAL A 31 16.73 3.09 -30.24
N VAL A 32 17.34 3.18 -31.42
CA VAL A 32 17.15 4.29 -32.38
C VAL A 32 16.95 3.77 -33.80
N ASN A 33 15.96 4.27 -34.55
CA ASN A 33 15.92 4.04 -36.00
C ASN A 33 16.78 5.09 -36.71
N THR A 34 17.70 4.67 -37.60
CA THR A 34 18.73 5.56 -38.15
C THR A 34 18.70 5.64 -39.68
N ALA A 35 19.32 6.68 -40.24
CA ALA A 35 19.44 6.88 -41.69
C ALA A 35 20.68 7.72 -42.06
N SER A 36 21.43 7.32 -43.09
CA SER A 36 22.66 8.00 -43.54
C SER A 36 22.41 9.26 -44.40
N LYS A 37 21.26 9.39 -45.06
CA LYS A 37 20.94 10.53 -45.96
C LYS A 37 19.77 11.38 -45.44
N CYS A 38 19.71 11.60 -44.13
CA CYS A 38 18.65 12.33 -43.44
C CYS A 38 19.14 13.72 -42.97
N GLY A 39 18.25 14.70 -42.87
CA GLY A 39 18.57 15.98 -42.21
C GLY A 39 19.00 15.85 -40.74
N PHE A 40 18.66 14.72 -40.11
CA PHE A 40 19.06 14.37 -38.75
C PHE A 40 20.30 13.46 -38.67
N THR A 41 20.93 13.09 -39.79
CA THR A 41 22.17 12.28 -39.81
C THR A 41 23.28 12.81 -38.88
N PRO A 42 23.49 14.13 -38.68
CA PRO A 42 24.44 14.64 -37.68
C PRO A 42 24.21 14.16 -36.24
N GLN A 43 23.03 13.62 -35.91
CA GLN A 43 22.78 13.01 -34.60
C GLN A 43 23.56 11.71 -34.37
N TYR A 44 24.12 11.04 -35.38
CA TYR A 44 25.03 9.91 -35.17
C TYR A 44 26.20 10.26 -34.26
N THR A 45 26.81 11.43 -34.46
CA THR A 45 27.92 11.92 -33.63
C THR A 45 27.47 12.15 -32.17
N GLY A 46 26.32 12.78 -31.96
CA GLY A 46 25.78 12.96 -30.60
C GLY A 46 25.36 11.65 -29.91
N LEU A 47 24.90 10.65 -30.67
CA LEU A 47 24.60 9.31 -30.15
C LEU A 47 25.88 8.58 -29.73
N GLU A 48 26.96 8.74 -30.50
CA GLU A 48 28.27 8.19 -30.17
C GLU A 48 28.88 8.89 -28.93
N GLU A 49 28.82 10.22 -28.84
CA GLU A 49 29.22 10.99 -27.65
C GLU A 49 28.45 10.53 -26.40
N LEU A 50 27.12 10.36 -26.51
CA LEU A 50 26.28 9.86 -25.44
C LEU A 50 26.66 8.43 -25.03
N HIS A 51 26.91 7.55 -26.02
CA HIS A 51 27.36 6.19 -25.77
C HIS A 51 28.70 6.16 -25.03
N GLN A 52 29.72 6.87 -25.54
CA GLN A 52 31.04 6.93 -24.91
C GLN A 52 30.99 7.50 -23.49
N LYS A 53 30.17 8.53 -23.26
CA LYS A 53 30.03 9.19 -21.94
C LYS A 53 29.43 8.29 -20.86
N TYR A 54 28.55 7.35 -21.24
CA TYR A 54 27.77 6.54 -20.28
C TYR A 54 27.94 5.02 -20.40
N LYS A 55 28.73 4.50 -21.35
CA LYS A 55 28.97 3.05 -21.53
C LYS A 55 29.47 2.37 -20.24
N ASP A 56 30.39 3.01 -19.51
CA ASP A 56 30.98 2.46 -18.29
C ASP A 56 29.99 2.49 -17.11
N ARG A 57 28.94 3.32 -17.21
CA ARG A 57 27.77 3.33 -16.32
C ARG A 57 26.65 2.38 -16.78
N GLY A 58 26.86 1.66 -17.88
CA GLY A 58 25.96 0.64 -18.42
C GLY A 58 25.01 1.10 -19.53
N LEU A 59 25.25 2.22 -20.20
CA LEU A 59 24.46 2.62 -21.37
C LEU A 59 24.90 1.87 -22.64
N VAL A 60 23.96 1.23 -23.34
CA VAL A 60 24.16 0.63 -24.67
C VAL A 60 23.25 1.33 -25.68
N VAL A 61 23.82 1.83 -26.77
CA VAL A 61 23.04 2.39 -27.89
C VAL A 61 22.89 1.31 -28.98
N LEU A 62 21.70 1.18 -29.54
CA LEU A 62 21.35 0.19 -30.56
C LEU A 62 20.73 0.89 -31.78
N GLY A 63 21.44 0.91 -32.91
CA GLY A 63 20.98 1.55 -34.14
C GLY A 63 20.34 0.57 -35.11
N PHE A 64 19.16 0.92 -35.62
CA PHE A 64 18.40 0.16 -36.62
C PHE A 64 18.25 1.00 -37.90
N PRO A 65 19.11 0.82 -38.91
CA PRO A 65 19.00 1.53 -40.18
C PRO A 65 17.64 1.26 -40.84
N CYS A 66 17.01 2.30 -41.39
CA CYS A 66 15.66 2.19 -41.95
C CYS A 66 15.46 3.06 -43.20
N ASN A 67 15.02 2.45 -44.30
CA ASN A 67 14.79 3.14 -45.58
C ASN A 67 13.35 3.62 -45.80
N GLN A 68 12.44 3.37 -44.85
CA GLN A 68 11.00 3.65 -45.02
C GLN A 68 10.65 5.15 -45.09
N PHE A 69 11.58 6.04 -44.71
CA PHE A 69 11.35 7.48 -44.63
C PHE A 69 12.17 8.19 -45.71
N GLY A 70 11.48 8.61 -46.78
CA GLY A 70 12.07 9.39 -47.87
C GLY A 70 13.18 8.70 -48.69
N GLY A 71 13.35 7.38 -48.57
CA GLY A 71 14.45 6.66 -49.25
C GLY A 71 15.84 7.04 -48.74
N GLN A 72 15.94 7.48 -47.48
CA GLN A 72 17.15 8.07 -46.90
C GLN A 72 18.20 7.06 -46.39
N GLU A 73 17.97 5.76 -46.56
CA GLU A 73 18.94 4.70 -46.25
C GLU A 73 19.05 3.66 -47.39
N PRO A 74 19.49 4.08 -48.60
CA PRO A 74 19.43 3.24 -49.79
C PRO A 74 20.57 2.22 -49.90
N GLY A 75 21.69 2.40 -49.19
CA GLY A 75 22.89 1.54 -49.29
C GLY A 75 22.67 0.12 -48.77
N THR A 76 23.60 -0.79 -49.05
CA THR A 76 23.65 -2.13 -48.43
C THR A 76 24.00 -2.03 -46.95
N ASP A 77 23.84 -3.11 -46.19
CA ASP A 77 24.19 -3.12 -44.76
C ASP A 77 25.68 -2.80 -44.53
N ASP A 78 26.56 -3.28 -45.42
CA ASP A 78 28.00 -2.95 -45.41
C ASP A 78 28.26 -1.48 -45.77
N ASP A 79 27.54 -0.89 -46.73
CA ASP A 79 27.68 0.54 -47.06
C ASP A 79 27.32 1.43 -45.85
N ILE A 80 26.27 1.04 -45.10
CA ILE A 80 25.75 1.78 -43.95
C ILE A 80 26.72 1.69 -42.77
N ASP A 81 27.20 0.49 -42.45
CA ASP A 81 28.18 0.28 -41.38
C ASP A 81 29.48 1.06 -41.64
N ASN A 82 30.00 1.00 -42.88
CA ASN A 82 31.16 1.79 -43.30
C ASN A 82 30.88 3.30 -43.24
N PHE A 83 29.71 3.77 -43.71
CA PHE A 83 29.34 5.18 -43.65
C PHE A 83 29.34 5.71 -42.20
N CYS A 84 28.74 4.96 -41.27
CA CYS A 84 28.61 5.37 -39.87
C CYS A 84 29.97 5.39 -39.15
N LYS A 85 30.82 4.39 -39.39
CA LYS A 85 32.17 4.31 -38.81
C LYS A 85 33.08 5.41 -39.35
N ILE A 86 33.14 5.60 -40.67
CA ILE A 86 34.07 6.53 -41.31
C ILE A 86 33.68 7.99 -41.06
N ASN A 87 32.39 8.33 -41.15
CA ASN A 87 31.96 9.74 -41.11
C ASN A 87 31.53 10.23 -39.72
N HIS A 88 31.19 9.33 -38.80
CA HIS A 88 30.66 9.69 -37.48
C HIS A 88 31.37 9.00 -36.30
N GLY A 89 32.33 8.10 -36.55
CA GLY A 89 33.06 7.38 -35.50
C GLY A 89 32.20 6.37 -34.72
N VAL A 90 31.04 5.96 -35.26
CA VAL A 90 30.08 5.10 -34.56
C VAL A 90 30.72 3.77 -34.15
N SER A 91 30.69 3.49 -32.85
CA SER A 91 31.17 2.24 -32.25
C SER A 91 30.04 1.42 -31.59
N PHE A 92 28.88 2.03 -31.35
CA PHE A 92 27.70 1.33 -30.86
C PHE A 92 27.13 0.34 -31.90
N GLN A 93 26.38 -0.66 -31.44
CA GLN A 93 25.92 -1.76 -32.31
C GLN A 93 24.87 -1.27 -33.31
N LEU A 94 25.22 -1.34 -34.60
CA LEU A 94 24.28 -1.23 -35.72
C LEU A 94 23.74 -2.61 -36.09
N PHE A 95 22.44 -2.68 -36.39
CA PHE A 95 21.78 -3.87 -36.90
C PHE A 95 21.59 -3.81 -38.41
N LYS A 96 21.19 -4.95 -38.98
CA LYS A 96 20.76 -5.07 -40.37
C LYS A 96 19.57 -4.13 -40.63
N LYS A 97 19.55 -3.51 -41.80
CA LYS A 97 18.52 -2.59 -42.23
C LYS A 97 17.15 -3.27 -42.21
N SER A 98 16.19 -2.63 -41.54
CA SER A 98 14.88 -3.24 -41.30
C SER A 98 13.74 -2.23 -41.30
N ASP A 99 12.52 -2.75 -41.50
CA ASP A 99 11.30 -1.97 -41.45
C ASP A 99 10.87 -1.75 -39.99
N VAL A 100 10.46 -0.51 -39.67
CA VAL A 100 9.98 -0.11 -38.34
C VAL A 100 8.47 0.21 -38.32
N ASN A 101 7.81 0.15 -39.48
CA ASN A 101 6.37 0.34 -39.68
C ASN A 101 5.81 -0.68 -40.70
N GLY A 102 4.49 -0.90 -40.66
CA GLY A 102 3.77 -1.83 -41.54
C GLY A 102 3.95 -3.30 -41.13
N ASP A 103 3.43 -4.22 -41.94
CA ASP A 103 3.35 -5.65 -41.61
C ASP A 103 4.74 -6.27 -41.40
N LYS A 104 5.74 -5.76 -42.12
CA LYS A 104 7.16 -6.12 -42.05
C LYS A 104 7.93 -5.49 -40.88
N THR A 105 7.27 -4.75 -39.97
CA THR A 105 7.92 -4.19 -38.76
C THR A 105 8.69 -5.29 -38.02
N ASN A 106 9.96 -5.04 -37.71
CA ASN A 106 10.79 -5.96 -36.91
C ASN A 106 10.23 -6.14 -35.48
N GLU A 107 10.57 -7.23 -34.80
CA GLU A 107 9.97 -7.58 -33.50
C GLU A 107 10.30 -6.57 -32.39
N VAL A 108 11.50 -5.99 -32.42
CA VAL A 108 11.94 -4.94 -31.49
C VAL A 108 11.06 -3.70 -31.60
N PHE A 109 10.81 -3.19 -32.81
CA PHE A 109 9.95 -2.03 -33.02
C PHE A 109 8.46 -2.37 -32.86
N LYS A 110 8.02 -3.62 -33.05
CA LYS A 110 6.67 -4.05 -32.63
C LYS A 110 6.51 -3.87 -31.11
N TYR A 111 7.44 -4.42 -30.33
CA TYR A 111 7.46 -4.34 -28.86
C TYR A 111 7.54 -2.89 -28.34
N LEU A 112 8.51 -2.10 -28.82
CA LEU A 112 8.75 -0.73 -28.33
C LEU A 112 7.54 0.19 -28.56
N LYS A 113 6.88 0.06 -29.72
CA LYS A 113 5.70 0.88 -30.09
C LYS A 113 4.45 0.49 -29.31
N ASP A 114 4.32 -0.79 -28.90
CA ASP A 114 3.27 -1.29 -28.01
C ASP A 114 3.43 -0.71 -26.60
N LYS A 115 4.61 -0.88 -25.98
CA LYS A 115 4.86 -0.39 -24.62
C LYS A 115 4.88 1.15 -24.49
N LYS A 116 5.16 1.90 -25.57
CA LYS A 116 5.23 3.37 -25.55
C LYS A 116 4.66 4.03 -26.83
N SER A 117 3.34 4.06 -26.93
CA SER A 117 2.65 4.90 -27.92
C SER A 117 2.76 6.39 -27.58
N GLN A 118 2.65 7.28 -28.58
CA GLN A 118 2.64 8.73 -28.38
C GLN A 118 1.28 9.29 -28.81
N LEU A 119 0.46 9.77 -27.86
CA LEU A 119 -0.91 10.25 -28.11
C LEU A 119 -1.79 9.21 -28.83
N GLY A 120 -1.70 7.93 -28.43
CA GLY A 120 -2.40 6.81 -29.08
C GLY A 120 -1.82 6.38 -30.43
N LEU A 121 -0.81 7.08 -30.96
CA LEU A 121 -0.14 6.70 -32.20
C LEU A 121 1.08 5.81 -31.92
N THR A 122 1.00 4.56 -32.36
CA THR A 122 2.10 3.58 -32.28
C THR A 122 3.14 3.78 -33.40
N ARG A 123 2.73 4.31 -34.57
CA ARG A 123 3.59 4.51 -35.75
C ARG A 123 4.84 5.35 -35.45
N ILE A 124 5.99 4.95 -36.00
CA ILE A 124 7.20 5.79 -36.07
C ILE A 124 6.99 6.84 -37.17
N LYS A 125 7.15 8.12 -36.85
CA LYS A 125 6.89 9.25 -37.76
C LYS A 125 8.07 9.52 -38.69
N TRP A 126 9.31 9.44 -38.20
CA TRP A 126 10.50 9.74 -39.01
C TRP A 126 11.78 9.01 -38.53
N ASN A 127 12.89 9.20 -39.24
CA ASN A 127 14.23 8.78 -38.85
C ASN A 127 14.69 9.47 -37.55
N PHE A 128 15.51 8.80 -36.74
CA PHE A 128 16.06 9.23 -35.45
C PHE A 128 15.03 9.39 -34.30
N GLU A 129 13.90 8.67 -34.35
CA GLU A 129 13.12 8.40 -33.13
C GLU A 129 13.86 7.39 -32.23
N LYS A 130 13.68 7.54 -30.92
CA LYS A 130 14.51 6.86 -29.91
C LYS A 130 13.64 6.33 -28.78
N PHE A 131 13.95 5.14 -28.27
CA PHE A 131 13.30 4.55 -27.10
C PHE A 131 14.35 4.26 -26.04
N LEU A 132 14.11 4.71 -24.82
CA LEU A 132 14.96 4.43 -23.67
C LEU A 132 14.34 3.30 -22.85
N VAL A 133 15.16 2.30 -22.53
CA VAL A 133 14.81 1.12 -21.76
C VAL A 133 15.68 1.09 -20.50
N ASP A 134 15.06 0.84 -19.34
CA ASP A 134 15.77 0.75 -18.06
C ASP A 134 16.50 -0.60 -17.86
N LYS A 135 17.19 -0.74 -16.73
CA LYS A 135 17.95 -1.93 -16.33
C LYS A 135 17.08 -3.17 -16.07
N GLN A 136 15.77 -3.00 -15.98
CA GLN A 136 14.79 -4.05 -15.75
C GLN A 136 14.10 -4.46 -17.07
N GLY A 137 14.40 -3.77 -18.19
CA GLY A 137 13.84 -4.03 -19.50
C GLY A 137 12.50 -3.35 -19.74
N ASN A 138 12.14 -2.31 -18.97
CA ASN A 138 10.92 -1.52 -19.21
C ASN A 138 11.22 -0.34 -20.14
N VAL A 139 10.31 -0.07 -21.08
CA VAL A 139 10.42 1.11 -21.96
C VAL A 139 10.04 2.37 -21.19
N VAL A 140 11.03 3.09 -20.67
CA VAL A 140 10.83 4.25 -19.79
C VAL A 140 10.55 5.55 -20.55
N ASN A 141 11.10 5.76 -21.75
CA ASN A 141 10.82 6.97 -22.54
C ASN A 141 10.83 6.73 -24.08
N ARG A 142 10.21 7.64 -24.83
CA ARG A 142 10.22 7.71 -26.30
C ARG A 142 10.47 9.14 -26.76
N TYR A 143 11.59 9.38 -27.43
CA TYR A 143 12.01 10.68 -27.94
C TYR A 143 11.72 10.80 -29.45
N SER A 144 11.25 11.96 -29.87
CA SER A 144 11.06 12.28 -31.29
C SER A 144 12.38 12.54 -32.02
N SER A 145 12.37 12.53 -33.35
CA SER A 145 13.50 12.91 -34.21
C SER A 145 14.11 14.28 -33.90
N MET A 146 13.31 15.21 -33.37
CA MET A 146 13.76 16.57 -33.02
C MET A 146 14.57 16.62 -31.71
N ALA A 147 14.42 15.64 -30.82
CA ALA A 147 15.17 15.57 -29.57
C ALA A 147 16.62 15.16 -29.87
N LYS A 148 17.58 16.01 -29.50
CA LYS A 148 18.99 15.76 -29.77
C LYS A 148 19.52 14.71 -28.78
N PRO A 149 20.56 13.94 -29.14
CA PRO A 149 21.21 13.02 -28.21
C PRO A 149 21.71 13.69 -26.94
N SER A 150 22.14 14.95 -27.02
CA SER A 150 22.54 15.79 -25.89
C SER A 150 21.44 16.00 -24.85
N ASP A 151 20.18 15.89 -25.25
CA ASP A 151 19.02 16.17 -24.41
C ASP A 151 18.59 14.90 -23.63
N ILE A 152 19.01 13.72 -24.10
CA ILE A 152 18.70 12.41 -23.51
C ILE A 152 19.53 12.21 -22.24
N GLY A 153 18.87 12.05 -21.10
CA GLY A 153 19.56 11.90 -19.82
C GLY A 153 20.05 13.23 -19.20
N ASN A 154 19.79 14.36 -19.86
CA ASN A 154 19.61 15.64 -19.15
C ASN A 154 18.24 15.70 -18.43
N ASP A 155 17.43 14.64 -18.57
CA ASP A 155 16.11 14.48 -17.95
C ASP A 155 16.14 14.28 -16.41
N MET A 156 17.32 14.25 -15.77
CA MET A 156 17.42 14.17 -14.31
C MET A 156 17.14 15.54 -13.68
N VAL A 157 16.00 15.68 -13.02
CA VAL A 157 15.66 16.90 -12.27
C VAL A 157 16.64 17.05 -11.11
N LYS A 158 17.38 18.16 -11.07
CA LYS A 158 18.27 18.47 -9.95
C LYS A 158 17.47 19.08 -8.80
N VAL A 159 17.53 18.42 -7.66
CA VAL A 159 16.78 18.79 -6.45
C VAL A 159 17.74 19.18 -5.34
N LEU A 160 17.57 20.38 -4.79
CA LEU A 160 18.27 20.82 -3.59
C LEU A 160 17.31 20.79 -2.38
N VAL A 161 17.63 20.03 -1.35
CA VAL A 161 16.77 19.89 -0.15
C VAL A 161 17.41 20.65 1.01
N THR A 162 16.71 21.64 1.56
CA THR A 162 17.14 22.31 2.82
C THR A 162 16.51 21.62 4.03
N GLY A 163 17.24 21.53 5.14
CA GLY A 163 16.78 20.80 6.32
C GLY A 163 16.80 19.29 6.10
N ALA A 164 17.71 18.81 5.24
CA ALA A 164 17.75 17.43 4.76
C ALA A 164 18.09 16.40 5.87
N SER A 165 18.69 16.85 6.97
CA SER A 165 18.94 16.02 8.16
C SER A 165 17.73 15.94 9.13
N GLY A 166 16.63 16.64 8.85
CA GLY A 166 15.39 16.57 9.65
C GLY A 166 14.45 15.45 9.18
N LEU A 167 13.41 15.16 9.98
CA LEU A 167 12.47 14.04 9.77
C LEU A 167 11.98 13.90 8.32
N LEU A 168 11.37 14.94 7.75
CA LEU A 168 10.91 14.93 6.35
C LEU A 168 12.08 14.99 5.35
N GLY A 169 13.16 15.69 5.70
CA GLY A 169 14.34 15.82 4.86
C GLY A 169 14.99 14.47 4.54
N ARG A 170 15.14 13.60 5.55
CA ARG A 170 15.72 12.25 5.39
C ARG A 170 14.84 11.39 4.48
N ALA A 171 13.53 11.37 4.70
CA ALA A 171 12.58 10.64 3.86
C ALA A 171 12.60 11.10 2.39
N ILE A 172 12.76 12.42 2.13
CA ILE A 172 12.96 12.95 0.78
C ILE A 172 14.26 12.42 0.18
N LEU A 173 15.39 12.49 0.90
CA LEU A 173 16.67 11.99 0.39
C LEU A 173 16.61 10.49 0.07
N ASP A 174 16.05 9.67 0.97
CA ASP A 174 15.93 8.23 0.79
C ASP A 174 15.01 7.89 -0.39
N ASN A 175 13.87 8.57 -0.54
CA ASN A 175 12.99 8.37 -1.69
C ASN A 175 13.63 8.82 -3.01
N PHE A 176 14.19 10.03 -3.05
CA PHE A 176 14.69 10.65 -4.28
C PHE A 176 16.01 10.00 -4.75
N SER A 177 16.84 9.48 -3.84
CA SER A 177 18.09 8.77 -4.21
C SER A 177 17.85 7.43 -4.90
N ASN A 178 16.68 6.83 -4.70
CA ASN A 178 16.25 5.61 -5.39
C ASN A 178 15.63 5.90 -6.77
N ASP A 179 15.53 7.16 -7.18
CA ASP A 179 14.88 7.59 -8.39
C ASP A 179 15.90 7.97 -9.49
N GLY A 180 16.06 7.11 -10.50
CA GLY A 180 16.98 7.33 -11.61
C GLY A 180 16.69 8.55 -12.49
N SER A 181 15.59 9.28 -12.25
CA SER A 181 15.22 10.53 -12.93
C SER A 181 15.37 11.79 -12.06
N ILE A 182 15.99 11.67 -10.88
CA ILE A 182 16.26 12.79 -9.98
C ILE A 182 17.73 12.76 -9.53
N GLN A 183 18.39 13.92 -9.53
CA GLN A 183 19.66 14.12 -8.84
C GLN A 183 19.40 14.94 -7.57
N VAL A 184 19.43 14.31 -6.40
CA VAL A 184 19.14 15.00 -5.13
C VAL A 184 20.41 15.33 -4.33
N THR A 185 20.50 16.58 -3.85
CA THR A 185 21.55 17.08 -2.95
C THR A 185 20.91 17.60 -1.66
N GLY A 186 21.39 17.18 -0.50
CA GLY A 186 20.88 17.58 0.81
C GLY A 186 21.77 18.61 1.54
N LEU A 187 21.14 19.64 2.12
CA LEU A 187 21.78 20.64 2.97
C LEU A 187 21.41 20.46 4.45
N ALA A 188 22.41 20.58 5.32
CA ALA A 188 22.25 20.57 6.78
C ALA A 188 23.13 21.61 7.47
N TYR A 189 22.72 22.08 8.65
CA TYR A 189 23.51 23.04 9.43
C TYR A 189 24.33 22.37 10.53
N SER A 190 23.65 21.78 11.53
CA SER A 190 24.28 21.18 12.71
C SER A 190 24.55 19.68 12.60
N ARG A 191 23.76 18.96 11.80
CA ARG A 191 23.90 17.50 11.56
C ARG A 191 24.35 17.20 10.13
N SER A 192 25.51 17.71 9.73
CA SER A 192 26.13 17.38 8.44
C SER A 192 26.94 16.09 8.55
N SER A 193 26.63 15.09 7.72
CA SER A 193 27.48 13.92 7.46
C SER A 193 28.22 14.10 6.14
N ASP A 194 29.15 13.20 5.79
CA ASP A 194 29.90 13.23 4.52
C ASP A 194 29.00 13.23 3.26
N LYS A 195 27.72 12.88 3.41
CA LYS A 195 26.71 12.86 2.34
C LYS A 195 25.90 14.17 2.22
N LEU A 196 26.08 15.13 3.14
CA LEU A 196 25.31 16.38 3.21
C LEU A 196 26.23 17.59 3.15
N ILE A 197 25.88 18.57 2.31
CA ILE A 197 26.63 19.83 2.26
C ILE A 197 26.27 20.65 3.50
N LYS A 198 27.29 21.02 4.28
CA LYS A 198 27.10 21.90 5.44
C LYS A 198 26.83 23.33 4.99
N CYS A 199 25.68 23.88 5.35
CA CYS A 199 25.28 25.23 4.97
C CYS A 199 24.42 25.87 6.09
N ASP A 200 24.79 27.09 6.51
CA ASP A 200 23.91 27.94 7.32
C ASP A 200 23.03 28.76 6.39
N LEU A 201 21.71 28.61 6.49
CA LEU A 201 20.77 29.36 5.66
C LEU A 201 20.71 30.85 6.03
N ASN A 202 21.28 31.25 7.18
CA ASN A 202 21.46 32.65 7.56
C ASN A 202 22.66 33.32 6.86
N ASP A 203 23.59 32.55 6.30
CA ASP A 203 24.69 33.08 5.50
C ASP A 203 24.27 33.12 4.04
N GLU A 204 23.76 34.28 3.61
CA GLU A 204 23.29 34.52 2.24
C GLU A 204 24.35 34.20 1.17
N LYS A 205 25.64 34.42 1.48
CA LYS A 205 26.74 34.16 0.53
C LYS A 205 27.04 32.67 0.43
N ALA A 206 27.00 31.94 1.55
CA ALA A 206 27.17 30.49 1.55
C ALA A 206 26.07 29.80 0.75
N ILE A 207 24.80 30.13 0.99
CA ILE A 207 23.68 29.53 0.27
C ILE A 207 23.61 29.97 -1.20
N GLU A 208 23.94 31.22 -1.52
CA GLU A 208 24.10 31.67 -2.91
C GLU A 208 25.22 30.89 -3.63
N GLY A 209 26.36 30.68 -2.97
CA GLY A 209 27.45 29.86 -3.52
C GLY A 209 27.02 28.44 -3.84
N VAL A 210 26.32 27.78 -2.91
CA VAL A 210 25.77 26.43 -3.10
C VAL A 210 24.75 26.38 -4.24
N ILE A 211 23.80 27.32 -4.31
CA ILE A 211 22.81 27.36 -5.40
C ILE A 211 23.49 27.61 -6.76
N ARG A 212 24.50 28.49 -6.80
CA ARG A 212 25.30 28.76 -8.01
C ARG A 212 26.10 27.53 -8.46
N GLU A 213 26.66 26.75 -7.55
CA GLU A 213 27.42 25.54 -7.87
C GLU A 213 26.52 24.38 -8.31
N GLN A 214 25.46 24.09 -7.55
CA GLN A 214 24.59 22.94 -7.78
C GLN A 214 23.68 23.14 -9.01
N GLN A 215 23.27 24.38 -9.31
CA GLN A 215 22.29 24.74 -10.35
C GLN A 215 21.02 23.86 -10.28
N PRO A 216 20.28 23.86 -9.16
CA PRO A 216 19.07 23.05 -9.00
C PRO A 216 17.90 23.55 -9.85
N ASP A 217 17.15 22.61 -10.43
CA ASP A 217 15.89 22.88 -11.12
C ASP A 217 14.74 23.13 -10.12
N VAL A 218 14.78 22.42 -8.99
CA VAL A 218 13.80 22.52 -7.89
C VAL A 218 14.52 22.57 -6.54
N LEU A 219 14.11 23.50 -5.67
CA LEU A 219 14.53 23.53 -4.26
C LEU A 219 13.35 23.13 -3.37
N ILE A 220 13.54 22.16 -2.48
CA ILE A 220 12.55 21.77 -1.48
C ILE A 220 12.95 22.34 -0.12
N HIS A 221 12.12 23.26 0.40
CA HIS A 221 12.41 24.01 1.61
C HIS A 221 11.73 23.38 2.84
N CYS A 222 12.42 22.44 3.50
CA CYS A 222 11.95 21.77 4.72
C CYS A 222 12.51 22.39 6.01
N ALA A 223 13.56 23.22 5.93
CA ALA A 223 14.12 23.92 7.08
C ALA A 223 13.15 24.99 7.63
N ALA A 224 12.79 24.88 8.90
CA ALA A 224 11.98 25.86 9.64
C ALA A 224 12.21 25.66 11.15
N GLU A 225 12.06 26.72 11.95
CA GLU A 225 11.83 26.54 13.38
C GLU A 225 10.34 26.21 13.59
N ARG A 226 10.11 25.08 14.27
CA ARG A 226 8.79 24.46 14.44
C ARG A 226 8.43 24.20 15.91
N ARG A 227 9.36 24.44 16.82
CA ARG A 227 9.20 24.24 18.26
C ARG A 227 8.53 25.47 18.86
N PRO A 228 7.28 25.40 19.37
CA PRO A 228 6.56 26.58 19.84
C PRO A 228 7.26 27.30 21.00
N ASP A 229 7.93 26.54 21.87
CA ASP A 229 8.75 27.02 22.98
C ASP A 229 9.95 27.85 22.50
N VAL A 230 10.70 27.37 21.49
CA VAL A 230 11.80 28.13 20.89
C VAL A 230 11.27 29.37 20.17
N ALA A 231 10.14 29.25 19.46
CA ALA A 231 9.52 30.36 18.75
C ALA A 231 8.99 31.47 19.67
N GLN A 232 8.55 31.12 20.88
CA GLN A 232 8.15 32.10 21.90
C GLN A 232 9.36 32.77 22.57
N ASN A 233 10.45 32.03 22.78
CA ASN A 233 11.66 32.54 23.42
C ASN A 233 12.50 33.43 22.48
N ASP A 234 12.53 33.14 21.17
CA ASP A 234 13.15 34.00 20.15
C ASP A 234 12.27 34.14 18.90
N PRO A 235 11.27 35.05 18.94
CA PRO A 235 10.40 35.32 17.80
C PRO A 235 11.17 35.90 16.59
N ALA A 236 12.24 36.67 16.84
CA ALA A 236 12.99 37.36 15.79
C ALA A 236 13.84 36.37 14.96
N ALA A 237 14.54 35.44 15.61
CA ALA A 237 15.24 34.37 14.90
C ALA A 237 14.26 33.43 14.17
N THR A 238 13.08 33.21 14.74
CA THR A 238 12.02 32.39 14.12
C THR A 238 11.47 33.06 12.86
N GLU A 239 11.17 34.36 12.90
CA GLU A 239 10.72 35.12 11.74
C GLU A 239 11.81 35.17 10.65
N LYS A 240 13.06 35.44 11.03
CA LYS A 240 14.20 35.40 10.11
C LYS A 240 14.33 34.06 9.38
N LEU A 241 14.24 32.93 10.10
CA LEU A 241 14.38 31.61 9.49
C LEU A 241 13.15 31.17 8.69
N ASN A 242 11.93 31.48 9.16
CA ASN A 242 10.69 31.00 8.54
C ASN A 242 10.16 31.93 7.43
N VAL A 243 10.65 33.17 7.35
CA VAL A 243 10.19 34.22 6.42
C VAL A 243 11.33 34.75 5.55
N ASP A 244 12.35 35.40 6.15
CA ASP A 244 13.40 36.09 5.38
C ASP A 244 14.24 35.11 4.56
N VAL A 245 14.72 34.05 5.20
CA VAL A 245 15.46 32.95 4.55
C VAL A 245 14.63 32.32 3.43
N SER A 246 13.34 32.07 3.67
CA SER A 246 12.43 31.48 2.68
C SER A 246 12.23 32.40 1.46
N GLY A 247 12.09 33.71 1.69
CA GLY A 247 12.03 34.72 0.64
C GLY A 247 13.34 34.86 -0.14
N ASN A 248 14.49 34.79 0.53
CA ASN A 248 15.80 34.80 -0.10
C ASN A 248 16.04 33.56 -0.98
N LEU A 249 15.77 32.36 -0.47
CA LEU A 249 15.83 31.11 -1.24
C LEU A 249 14.94 31.17 -2.49
N SER A 250 13.71 31.67 -2.34
CA SER A 250 12.79 31.84 -3.48
C SER A 250 13.37 32.76 -4.57
N ARG A 251 13.98 33.88 -4.16
CA ARG A 251 14.65 34.85 -5.05
C ARG A 251 15.87 34.25 -5.75
N LEU A 252 16.73 33.54 -5.02
CA LEU A 252 17.91 32.88 -5.57
C LEU A 252 17.52 31.81 -6.62
N MET A 253 16.48 31.02 -6.33
CA MET A 253 15.94 30.05 -7.30
C MET A 253 15.38 30.73 -8.56
N LYS A 254 14.67 31.86 -8.40
CA LYS A 254 14.17 32.64 -9.54
C LYS A 254 15.31 33.13 -10.44
N ASN A 255 16.43 33.58 -9.86
CA ASN A 255 17.58 34.11 -10.58
C ASN A 255 18.25 33.07 -11.49
N ILE A 256 18.17 31.78 -11.15
CA ILE A 256 18.63 30.66 -12.01
C ILE A 256 17.50 30.02 -12.83
N GLY A 257 16.29 30.58 -12.77
CA GLY A 257 15.11 30.10 -13.50
C GLY A 257 14.39 28.88 -12.89
N GLY A 258 14.86 28.39 -11.74
CA GLY A 258 14.35 27.21 -11.05
C GLY A 258 13.11 27.47 -10.17
N SER A 259 12.51 26.38 -9.69
CA SER A 259 11.27 26.36 -8.91
C SER A 259 11.55 26.11 -7.42
N ILE A 260 10.64 26.49 -6.54
CA ILE A 260 10.77 26.23 -5.09
C ILE A 260 9.49 25.59 -4.55
N ILE A 261 9.62 24.46 -3.86
CA ILE A 261 8.54 23.84 -3.07
C ILE A 261 8.75 24.22 -1.60
N TYR A 262 7.87 25.04 -1.05
CA TYR A 262 7.87 25.43 0.36
C TYR A 262 6.97 24.50 1.17
N ILE A 263 7.53 23.83 2.18
CA ILE A 263 6.74 23.03 3.11
C ILE A 263 6.08 23.96 4.13
N SER A 264 4.75 24.04 4.09
CA SER A 264 3.92 24.82 5.00
C SER A 264 3.07 23.89 5.89
N THR A 265 2.11 24.45 6.64
CA THR A 265 1.39 23.75 7.71
C THR A 265 -0.13 23.94 7.62
N ASP A 266 -0.88 22.96 8.12
CA ASP A 266 -2.29 23.08 8.49
C ASP A 266 -2.58 24.19 9.52
N TYR A 267 -1.62 24.54 10.37
CA TYR A 267 -1.72 25.62 11.37
C TYR A 267 -1.83 27.05 10.79
N VAL A 268 -1.83 27.20 9.46
CA VAL A 268 -2.23 28.47 8.82
C VAL A 268 -3.75 28.74 8.95
N PHE A 269 -4.54 27.74 9.35
CA PHE A 269 -5.98 27.85 9.57
C PHE A 269 -6.36 27.87 11.07
N ASP A 270 -7.57 28.34 11.39
CA ASP A 270 -8.08 28.43 12.77
C ASP A 270 -8.78 27.16 13.27
N GLY A 271 -9.01 26.20 12.38
CA GLY A 271 -9.66 24.94 12.71
C GLY A 271 -11.17 25.02 12.98
N THR A 272 -11.85 26.07 12.51
CA THR A 272 -13.30 26.27 12.68
C THR A 272 -14.17 25.78 11.51
N LYS A 273 -13.61 25.60 10.31
CA LYS A 273 -14.33 25.21 9.07
C LYS A 273 -13.61 24.11 8.24
N PRO A 274 -13.33 22.93 8.81
CA PRO A 274 -12.80 21.80 8.03
C PRO A 274 -13.85 21.23 7.04
N PRO A 275 -13.41 20.54 5.97
CA PRO A 275 -12.04 20.45 5.49
C PRO A 275 -11.64 21.70 4.68
N TYR A 276 -10.47 22.25 4.97
CA TYR A 276 -9.93 23.42 4.29
C TYR A 276 -9.44 23.08 2.89
N THR A 277 -9.89 23.83 1.90
CA THR A 277 -9.41 23.80 0.52
C THR A 277 -8.20 24.73 0.34
N THR A 278 -7.51 24.63 -0.80
CA THR A 278 -6.40 25.54 -1.15
C THR A 278 -6.86 26.99 -1.38
N THR A 279 -8.16 27.21 -1.60
CA THR A 279 -8.79 28.52 -1.79
C THR A 279 -9.30 29.18 -0.51
N ASP A 280 -9.38 28.45 0.60
CA ASP A 280 -9.85 29.02 1.86
C ASP A 280 -8.84 30.02 2.45
N THR A 281 -9.36 31.09 3.06
CA THR A 281 -8.54 32.17 3.60
C THR A 281 -7.85 31.72 4.90
N PRO A 282 -6.50 31.74 4.98
CA PRO A 282 -5.78 31.40 6.20
C PRO A 282 -6.05 32.39 7.35
N ASN A 283 -6.19 31.86 8.57
CA ASN A 283 -6.42 32.60 9.80
C ASN A 283 -5.63 31.95 10.98
N PRO A 284 -4.30 32.10 11.03
CA PRO A 284 -3.48 31.37 11.99
C PRO A 284 -3.62 31.93 13.41
N LEU A 285 -3.93 31.05 14.37
CA LEU A 285 -4.10 31.43 15.77
C LEU A 285 -2.75 31.65 16.48
N ASN A 286 -1.79 30.72 16.30
CA ASN A 286 -0.47 30.74 16.94
C ASN A 286 0.66 31.38 16.09
N LEU A 287 1.79 31.69 16.74
CA LEU A 287 2.97 32.31 16.12
C LEU A 287 3.60 31.43 15.02
N TYR A 288 3.59 30.11 15.19
CA TYR A 288 4.10 29.19 14.16
C TYR A 288 3.27 29.29 12.87
N GLY A 289 1.94 29.18 12.95
CA GLY A 289 1.04 29.40 11.81
C GLY A 289 1.21 30.77 11.16
N LYS A 290 1.38 31.83 11.97
CA LYS A 290 1.62 33.21 11.50
C LYS A 290 2.92 33.32 10.70
N THR A 291 4.04 32.80 11.23
CA THR A 291 5.34 32.85 10.53
C THR A 291 5.37 31.95 9.29
N LYS A 292 4.73 30.77 9.32
CA LYS A 292 4.59 29.92 8.12
C LYS A 292 3.75 30.60 7.03
N LEU A 293 2.64 31.26 7.37
CA LEU A 293 1.84 32.04 6.41
C LEU A 293 2.59 33.26 5.87
N ALA A 294 3.42 33.91 6.68
CA ALA A 294 4.32 34.98 6.22
C ALA A 294 5.38 34.42 5.24
N GLY A 295 5.93 33.24 5.51
CA GLY A 295 6.81 32.51 4.60
C GLY A 295 6.16 32.13 3.27
N GLU A 296 4.90 31.67 3.28
CA GLU A 296 4.13 31.43 2.03
C GLU A 296 4.08 32.69 1.16
N LYS A 297 3.79 33.85 1.77
CA LYS A 297 3.74 35.16 1.08
C LYS A 297 5.13 35.57 0.57
N ALA A 298 6.17 35.45 1.39
CA ALA A 298 7.53 35.78 1.01
C ALA A 298 8.03 34.93 -0.18
N VAL A 299 7.72 33.63 -0.17
CA VAL A 299 8.06 32.71 -1.27
C VAL A 299 7.31 33.07 -2.55
N THR A 300 5.98 33.20 -2.50
CA THR A 300 5.13 33.46 -3.68
C THR A 300 5.34 34.83 -4.31
N GLN A 301 5.64 35.86 -3.50
CA GLN A 301 5.99 37.19 -4.01
C GLN A 301 7.33 37.22 -4.76
N ASN A 302 8.29 36.38 -4.37
CA ASN A 302 9.60 36.35 -5.00
C ASN A 302 9.63 35.46 -6.26
N ASN A 303 9.03 34.26 -6.25
CA ASN A 303 9.08 33.32 -7.38
C ASN A 303 7.67 32.87 -7.80
N ASP A 304 7.31 33.20 -9.04
CA ASP A 304 6.05 32.85 -9.69
C ASP A 304 5.92 31.34 -10.00
N LYS A 305 7.06 30.62 -10.10
CA LYS A 305 7.13 29.15 -10.19
C LYS A 305 7.19 28.46 -8.82
N SER A 306 6.86 29.16 -7.74
CA SER A 306 6.80 28.53 -6.42
C SER A 306 5.57 27.66 -6.25
N VAL A 307 5.70 26.64 -5.41
CA VAL A 307 4.62 25.78 -4.93
C VAL A 307 4.67 25.76 -3.41
N ILE A 308 3.52 25.99 -2.78
CA ILE A 308 3.31 25.83 -1.34
C ILE A 308 2.66 24.47 -1.11
N LEU A 309 3.34 23.57 -0.40
CA LEU A 309 2.77 22.29 0.04
C LEU A 309 2.40 22.40 1.51
N ARG A 310 1.11 22.54 1.83
CA ARG A 310 0.63 22.48 3.22
C ARG A 310 0.45 21.03 3.65
N VAL A 311 1.08 20.68 4.77
CA VAL A 311 0.97 19.36 5.42
C VAL A 311 0.58 19.50 6.89
N PRO A 312 -0.11 18.52 7.50
CA PRO A 312 -0.44 18.53 8.92
C PRO A 312 0.75 18.02 9.77
N VAL A 313 0.48 17.57 11.00
CA VAL A 313 1.49 16.94 11.86
C VAL A 313 2.12 15.71 11.20
N LEU A 314 3.45 15.66 11.17
CA LEU A 314 4.22 14.62 10.48
C LEU A 314 4.79 13.55 11.43
N TYR A 315 4.83 12.30 10.98
CA TYR A 315 5.48 11.17 11.66
C TYR A 315 6.25 10.28 10.67
N GLY A 316 7.09 9.38 11.19
CA GLY A 316 7.87 8.42 10.40
C GLY A 316 9.11 7.96 11.16
N ARG A 317 10.18 7.63 10.44
CA ARG A 317 11.44 7.16 11.04
C ARG A 317 12.19 8.29 11.77
N VAL A 318 12.29 8.19 13.09
CA VAL A 318 12.87 9.19 13.99
C VAL A 318 14.18 8.72 14.62
N GLU A 319 15.15 9.62 14.76
CA GLU A 319 16.39 9.36 15.52
C GLU A 319 16.13 9.29 17.05
N ASN A 320 14.99 9.83 17.51
CA ASN A 320 14.49 9.75 18.88
C ASN A 320 13.04 10.27 18.95
N THR A 321 12.31 9.93 20.01
CA THR A 321 10.89 10.29 20.19
C THR A 321 10.59 11.78 20.03
N LYS A 322 11.50 12.67 20.44
CA LYS A 322 11.33 14.13 20.42
C LYS A 322 11.38 14.73 19.01
N GLU A 323 11.73 13.95 17.98
CA GLU A 323 11.71 14.45 16.60
C GLU A 323 10.29 14.68 16.06
N SER A 324 9.27 13.94 16.51
CA SER A 324 7.88 14.19 16.11
C SER A 324 6.96 14.41 17.32
N ALA A 325 5.98 15.32 17.14
CA ALA A 325 4.88 15.54 18.08
C ALA A 325 3.93 14.32 18.19
N VAL A 326 4.10 13.31 17.33
CA VAL A 326 3.44 12.01 17.38
C VAL A 326 4.27 11.00 18.17
N THR A 327 5.53 10.78 17.79
CA THR A 327 6.39 9.76 18.45
C THR A 327 6.73 10.09 19.89
N ILE A 328 6.68 11.37 20.30
CA ILE A 328 6.84 11.80 21.70
C ILE A 328 5.74 11.24 22.63
N LEU A 329 4.60 10.80 22.07
CA LEU A 329 3.54 10.17 22.85
C LEU A 329 3.92 8.78 23.36
N ILE A 330 4.87 8.10 22.70
CA ILE A 330 5.39 6.79 23.12
C ILE A 330 6.01 6.87 24.53
N ASP A 331 6.76 7.92 24.83
CA ASP A 331 7.36 8.13 26.17
C ASP A 331 6.28 8.23 27.25
N ALA A 332 5.15 8.87 26.93
CA ALA A 332 4.02 9.00 27.84
C ALA A 332 3.25 7.68 28.05
N VAL A 333 3.25 6.77 27.07
CA VAL A 333 2.77 5.39 27.26
C VAL A 333 3.71 4.63 28.19
N LYS A 334 5.02 4.62 27.89
CA LYS A 334 6.06 3.91 28.67
C LYS A 334 6.14 4.34 30.14
N GLU A 335 5.87 5.61 30.45
CA GLU A 335 5.97 6.15 31.80
C GLU A 335 5.05 5.45 32.83
N GLY A 336 3.95 4.83 32.40
CA GLY A 336 3.00 4.11 33.27
C GLY A 336 2.30 4.95 34.35
N LYS A 337 2.46 6.28 34.30
CA LYS A 337 1.94 7.23 35.31
C LYS A 337 0.70 7.94 34.80
N ALA A 338 -0.27 8.17 35.68
CA ALA A 338 -1.51 8.86 35.38
C ALA A 338 -1.24 10.21 34.66
N LYS A 339 -1.72 10.35 33.42
CA LYS A 339 -1.36 11.44 32.50
C LYS A 339 -2.57 11.90 31.70
N LYS A 340 -3.04 13.12 31.97
CA LYS A 340 -4.13 13.78 31.23
C LYS A 340 -3.65 14.09 29.80
N MET A 341 -4.40 13.68 28.79
CA MET A 341 -4.03 13.76 27.36
C MET A 341 -5.15 14.35 26.49
N GLU A 342 -4.78 15.30 25.63
CA GLU A 342 -5.69 16.01 24.73
C GLU A 342 -6.54 15.06 23.85
N HIS A 343 -7.85 15.09 24.09
CA HIS A 343 -8.91 14.40 23.35
C HIS A 343 -10.00 15.39 22.88
N TYR A 344 -9.56 16.59 22.48
CA TYR A 344 -10.40 17.67 21.95
C TYR A 344 -10.12 18.00 20.47
N ALA A 345 -8.84 18.08 20.09
CA ALA A 345 -8.43 18.53 18.76
C ALA A 345 -8.15 17.35 17.83
N ASN A 346 -8.80 17.37 16.66
CA ASN A 346 -8.58 16.42 15.57
C ASN A 346 -7.24 16.74 14.88
N ARG A 347 -6.45 15.70 14.60
CA ARG A 347 -5.17 15.81 13.90
C ARG A 347 -5.09 14.71 12.84
N PHE A 348 -4.40 15.00 11.75
CA PHE A 348 -4.24 14.07 10.63
C PHE A 348 -2.77 13.65 10.54
N PRO A 349 -2.29 12.75 11.42
CA PRO A 349 -0.90 12.33 11.41
C PRO A 349 -0.55 11.78 10.03
N THR A 350 0.43 12.42 9.38
CA THR A 350 0.79 12.12 7.98
C THR A 350 2.21 11.61 7.90
N ASN A 351 2.39 10.51 7.17
CA ASN A 351 3.67 9.82 7.09
C ASN A 351 4.65 10.57 6.17
N VAL A 352 5.89 10.77 6.60
CA VAL A 352 6.90 11.48 5.79
C VAL A 352 7.36 10.71 4.55
N ASP A 353 7.28 9.39 4.53
CA ASP A 353 7.61 8.59 3.34
C ASP A 353 6.55 8.84 2.26
N ASN A 354 5.27 8.91 2.62
CA ASN A 354 4.18 9.27 1.70
C ASN A 354 4.29 10.72 1.23
N VAL A 355 4.64 11.67 2.11
CA VAL A 355 4.93 13.06 1.72
C VAL A 355 6.14 13.14 0.78
N ALA A 356 7.16 12.29 0.97
CA ALA A 356 8.30 12.22 0.06
C ALA A 356 7.90 11.68 -1.33
N ILE A 357 7.07 10.63 -1.40
CA ILE A 357 6.51 10.13 -2.67
C ILE A 357 5.68 11.23 -3.37
N ALA A 358 4.84 11.95 -2.62
CA ALA A 358 4.09 13.09 -3.15
C ALA A 358 5.02 14.19 -3.68
N LEU A 359 6.06 14.56 -2.93
CA LEU A 359 7.06 15.56 -3.35
C LEU A 359 7.84 15.13 -4.60
N ASN A 360 8.16 13.85 -4.75
CA ASN A 360 8.80 13.31 -5.95
C ASN A 360 7.90 13.52 -7.18
N ALA A 361 6.64 13.11 -7.08
CA ALA A 361 5.66 13.26 -8.16
C ALA A 361 5.38 14.73 -8.51
N LEU A 362 5.31 15.63 -7.51
CA LEU A 362 5.18 17.07 -7.70
C LEU A 362 6.42 17.67 -8.38
N THR A 363 7.62 17.27 -7.95
CA THR A 363 8.90 17.73 -8.52
C THR A 363 8.99 17.42 -10.01
N LYS A 364 8.64 16.19 -10.42
CA LYS A 364 8.62 15.77 -11.83
C LYS A 364 7.58 16.48 -12.69
N ASN A 365 6.52 17.00 -12.07
CA ASN A 365 5.40 17.64 -12.76
C ASN A 365 5.30 19.14 -12.46
N ILE A 366 6.34 19.76 -11.90
CA ILE A 366 6.27 21.07 -11.22
C ILE A 366 5.59 22.18 -12.05
N GLN A 367 5.77 22.18 -13.38
CA GLN A 367 5.16 23.14 -14.31
C GLN A 367 3.62 23.03 -14.43
N LYS A 368 3.01 21.94 -13.93
CA LYS A 368 1.55 21.69 -13.90
C LYS A 368 0.97 21.82 -12.49
N VAL A 369 1.80 21.98 -11.47
CA VAL A 369 1.39 21.98 -10.07
C VAL A 369 0.83 23.37 -9.72
N PRO A 370 -0.37 23.48 -9.13
CA PRO A 370 -0.90 24.73 -8.61
C PRO A 370 0.04 25.36 -7.57
N GLN A 371 0.07 26.69 -7.49
CA GLN A 371 0.93 27.40 -6.54
C GLN A 371 0.65 27.05 -5.06
N ILE A 372 -0.53 26.52 -4.73
CA ILE A 372 -0.84 25.98 -3.39
C ILE A 372 -1.48 24.60 -3.55
N VAL A 373 -0.94 23.60 -2.85
CA VAL A 373 -1.41 22.21 -2.79
C VAL A 373 -1.43 21.74 -1.34
N HIS A 374 -2.37 20.86 -1.00
CA HIS A 374 -2.47 20.22 0.31
C HIS A 374 -2.16 18.73 0.18
N TYR A 375 -1.42 18.17 1.15
CA TYR A 375 -1.24 16.72 1.30
C TYR A 375 -1.38 16.33 2.77
N SER A 376 -2.18 15.29 3.05
CA SER A 376 -2.57 14.87 4.40
C SER A 376 -2.97 13.40 4.38
N SER A 377 -2.80 12.69 5.50
CA SER A 377 -3.56 11.47 5.76
C SER A 377 -5.07 11.77 5.80
N ARG A 378 -5.88 10.75 5.54
CA ARG A 378 -7.34 10.80 5.68
C ARG A 378 -7.81 10.37 7.08
N GLU A 379 -6.93 9.75 7.88
CA GLU A 379 -7.22 9.29 9.23
C GLU A 379 -7.11 10.44 10.24
N ALA A 380 -8.15 10.61 11.06
CA ALA A 380 -8.18 11.56 12.16
C ALA A 380 -7.85 10.87 13.48
N TYR A 381 -7.02 11.53 14.30
CA TYR A 381 -6.69 11.12 15.66
C TYR A 381 -6.51 12.33 16.57
N THR A 382 -6.93 12.24 17.84
CA THR A 382 -6.43 13.11 18.91
C THR A 382 -5.10 12.58 19.47
N LYS A 383 -4.46 13.32 20.39
CA LYS A 383 -3.24 12.84 21.07
C LYS A 383 -3.53 11.64 21.98
N TYR A 384 -4.66 11.65 22.67
CA TYR A 384 -5.13 10.51 23.45
C TYR A 384 -5.29 9.26 22.58
N GLU A 385 -5.96 9.35 21.43
CA GLU A 385 -6.18 8.20 20.54
C GLU A 385 -4.86 7.67 19.93
N MET A 386 -3.94 8.56 19.53
CA MET A 386 -2.58 8.15 19.13
C MET A 386 -1.85 7.41 20.27
N ALA A 387 -1.93 7.89 21.51
CA ALA A 387 -1.27 7.26 22.65
C ALA A 387 -1.89 5.90 23.02
N CYS A 388 -3.22 5.77 22.98
CA CYS A 388 -3.90 4.48 23.15
C CYS A 388 -3.54 3.50 22.01
N THR A 389 -3.41 4.00 20.77
CA THR A 389 -2.94 3.19 19.63
C THR A 389 -1.49 2.72 19.84
N PHE A 390 -0.60 3.57 20.37
CA PHE A 390 0.76 3.15 20.75
C PHE A 390 0.75 2.14 21.90
N ALA A 391 -0.11 2.28 22.91
CA ALA A 391 -0.24 1.29 23.97
C ALA A 391 -0.67 -0.08 23.44
N GLU A 392 -1.65 -0.12 22.53
CA GLU A 392 -2.10 -1.36 21.86
C GLU A 392 -0.97 -2.00 21.03
N ILE A 393 -0.22 -1.20 20.25
CA ILE A 393 0.92 -1.67 19.43
C ILE A 393 2.10 -2.16 20.30
N LEU A 394 2.26 -1.63 21.51
CA LEU A 394 3.36 -1.99 22.42
C LEU A 394 2.98 -3.09 23.43
N GLY A 395 1.74 -3.60 23.42
CA GLY A 395 1.25 -4.53 24.45
C GLY A 395 1.21 -3.93 25.86
N LEU A 396 1.21 -2.60 25.98
CA LEU A 396 1.28 -1.88 27.25
C LEU A 396 -0.12 -1.48 27.75
N PRO A 397 -0.33 -1.37 29.08
CA PRO A 397 -1.59 -0.85 29.62
C PRO A 397 -1.81 0.60 29.17
N SER A 398 -3.08 1.00 29.07
CA SER A 398 -3.47 2.38 28.73
C SER A 398 -4.34 3.06 29.79
N ASP A 399 -4.64 2.37 30.91
CA ASP A 399 -5.53 2.87 31.97
C ASP A 399 -4.97 4.12 32.68
N HIS A 400 -3.66 4.36 32.58
CA HIS A 400 -3.02 5.58 33.08
C HIS A 400 -3.18 6.79 32.14
N LEU A 401 -3.64 6.59 30.92
CA LEU A 401 -3.92 7.65 29.95
C LEU A 401 -5.34 8.17 30.20
N ILE A 402 -5.47 9.43 30.59
CA ILE A 402 -6.76 10.03 30.95
C ILE A 402 -7.17 11.00 29.84
N ALA A 403 -8.26 10.70 29.14
CA ALA A 403 -8.78 11.54 28.06
C ALA A 403 -9.19 12.94 28.56
N ASP A 404 -8.70 13.97 27.89
CA ASP A 404 -9.02 15.38 28.14
C ASP A 404 -9.93 15.93 27.04
N THR A 405 -11.24 15.86 27.26
CA THR A 405 -12.26 16.34 26.33
C THR A 405 -12.64 17.81 26.54
N GLU A 406 -12.04 18.48 27.53
CA GLU A 406 -12.32 19.89 27.82
C GLU A 406 -11.76 20.79 26.72
N GLU A 407 -12.54 21.79 26.30
CA GLU A 407 -12.05 22.81 25.39
C GLU A 407 -10.92 23.60 26.08
N PRO A 408 -9.74 23.76 25.45
CA PRO A 408 -8.65 24.54 26.02
C PRO A 408 -9.11 25.97 26.33
N THR A 409 -8.73 26.50 27.49
CA THR A 409 -9.06 27.88 27.91
C THR A 409 -7.81 28.76 27.99
N GLY A 410 -7.99 30.09 27.97
CA GLY A 410 -6.89 31.06 27.99
C GLY A 410 -5.94 30.92 26.78
N ASP A 411 -4.64 31.10 27.01
CA ASP A 411 -3.62 31.04 25.95
C ASP A 411 -3.54 29.68 25.24
N ALA A 412 -4.02 28.61 25.88
CA ALA A 412 -4.14 27.29 25.26
C ALA A 412 -5.23 27.24 24.18
N ALA A 413 -6.31 28.02 24.33
CA ALA A 413 -7.39 28.18 23.34
C ALA A 413 -6.85 28.90 22.09
N VAL A 414 -6.17 30.03 22.32
CA VAL A 414 -5.62 30.90 21.26
C VAL A 414 -4.45 30.25 20.51
N SER A 415 -3.93 29.11 20.98
CA SER A 415 -2.80 28.43 20.35
C SER A 415 -3.13 27.13 19.60
N ARG A 416 -4.33 26.56 19.78
CA ARG A 416 -4.65 25.21 19.28
C ARG A 416 -5.95 25.19 18.46
N PRO A 417 -5.87 25.11 17.12
CA PRO A 417 -7.06 24.91 16.31
C PRO A 417 -7.73 23.56 16.61
N LYS A 418 -9.06 23.52 16.57
CA LYS A 418 -9.83 22.30 16.87
C LYS A 418 -9.67 21.24 15.79
N ASP A 419 -9.84 21.62 14.52
CA ASP A 419 -9.77 20.70 13.40
C ASP A 419 -9.29 21.42 12.13
N CYS A 420 -8.00 21.26 11.80
CA CYS A 420 -7.41 21.77 10.56
C CYS A 420 -7.34 20.71 9.45
N GLN A 421 -8.34 19.83 9.31
CA GLN A 421 -8.40 18.89 8.19
C GLN A 421 -8.16 19.60 6.85
N LEU A 422 -7.17 19.12 6.08
CA LEU A 422 -6.88 19.63 4.75
C LEU A 422 -7.57 18.78 3.68
N SER A 423 -8.29 19.41 2.76
CA SER A 423 -8.82 18.72 1.57
C SER A 423 -7.68 18.40 0.61
N ARG A 424 -7.57 17.12 0.23
CA ARG A 424 -6.61 16.64 -0.78
C ARG A 424 -7.03 16.91 -2.22
N ASP A 425 -8.20 17.50 -2.48
CA ASP A 425 -8.75 17.65 -3.84
C ASP A 425 -7.77 18.32 -4.81
N SER A 426 -6.93 19.24 -4.30
CA SER A 426 -5.89 19.93 -5.08
C SER A 426 -4.78 18.99 -5.57
N PHE A 427 -4.44 17.97 -4.79
CA PHE A 427 -3.43 16.97 -5.12
C PHE A 427 -4.03 15.81 -5.92
N ASP A 428 -5.17 15.28 -5.48
CA ASP A 428 -5.82 14.13 -6.11
C ASP A 428 -6.21 14.45 -7.58
N LYS A 429 -6.58 15.72 -7.89
CA LYS A 429 -6.81 16.22 -9.27
C LYS A 429 -5.57 16.21 -10.18
N LEU A 430 -4.36 16.10 -9.65
CA LEU A 430 -3.13 15.99 -10.45
C LEU A 430 -2.94 14.58 -11.03
N ASN A 431 -3.71 13.59 -10.54
CA ASN A 431 -3.69 12.19 -10.98
C ASN A 431 -2.27 11.59 -11.00
N LEU A 432 -1.53 11.80 -9.90
CA LEU A 432 -0.12 11.44 -9.75
C LEU A 432 0.15 10.03 -9.21
N ASN A 433 -0.90 9.23 -8.96
CA ASN A 433 -0.82 7.86 -8.44
C ASN A 433 0.10 7.70 -7.22
N VAL A 434 -0.24 8.39 -6.12
CA VAL A 434 0.41 8.19 -4.82
C VAL A 434 -0.50 7.34 -3.94
N ASP A 435 -0.06 6.10 -3.71
CA ASP A 435 -0.74 5.08 -2.94
C ASP A 435 -0.39 5.21 -1.44
N ASP A 436 -1.31 5.73 -0.64
CA ASP A 436 -1.21 5.73 0.84
C ASP A 436 -1.63 4.35 1.39
N ASN A 437 -0.86 3.29 1.08
CA ASN A 437 -1.24 1.89 1.33
C ASN A 437 -1.00 1.39 2.78
N LEU A 438 -0.63 2.27 3.72
CA LEU A 438 -0.48 1.93 5.14
C LEU A 438 -1.19 2.97 6.00
N SER A 439 -2.10 2.51 6.84
CA SER A 439 -2.67 3.29 7.95
C SER A 439 -1.60 3.68 8.97
N PHE A 440 -1.95 4.64 9.83
CA PHE A 440 -1.16 5.03 10.99
C PHE A 440 -0.72 3.82 11.83
N LYS A 441 -1.65 2.89 12.10
CA LYS A 441 -1.39 1.69 12.90
C LYS A 441 -0.49 0.70 12.16
N GLU A 442 -0.79 0.38 10.90
CA GLU A 442 0.00 -0.57 10.10
C GLU A 442 1.44 -0.09 9.89
N PHE A 443 1.66 1.21 9.70
CA PHE A 443 3.03 1.76 9.65
C PHE A 443 3.78 1.47 10.96
N PHE A 444 3.18 1.75 12.12
CA PHE A 444 3.87 1.57 13.40
C PHE A 444 4.03 0.10 13.80
N ILE A 445 3.17 -0.82 13.33
CA ILE A 445 3.38 -2.28 13.43
C ILE A 445 4.54 -2.71 12.53
N LYS A 446 4.53 -2.34 11.25
CA LYS A 446 5.57 -2.71 10.28
C LYS A 446 6.96 -2.17 10.64
N PHE A 447 7.01 -1.00 11.27
CA PHE A 447 8.24 -0.40 11.79
C PHE A 447 8.42 -0.58 13.29
N LEU A 448 7.67 -1.51 13.92
CA LEU A 448 7.74 -1.74 15.36
C LEU A 448 9.15 -2.12 15.80
N ASN A 449 9.85 -2.98 15.06
CA ASN A 449 11.25 -3.34 15.36
C ASN A 449 12.23 -2.15 15.28
N TYR A 450 11.98 -1.18 14.39
CA TYR A 450 12.74 0.07 14.34
C TYR A 450 12.40 0.98 15.52
N VAL A 451 11.12 1.08 15.90
CA VAL A 451 10.70 1.82 17.11
C VAL A 451 11.27 1.17 18.37
N ILE A 452 11.23 -0.15 18.50
CA ILE A 452 11.83 -0.87 19.63
C ILE A 452 13.33 -0.56 19.72
N SER A 453 14.08 -0.76 18.62
CA SER A 453 15.54 -0.61 18.61
C SER A 453 16.08 0.82 18.69
N VAL A 454 15.30 1.84 18.31
CA VAL A 454 15.74 3.26 18.32
C VAL A 454 15.06 4.09 19.41
N VAL A 455 13.88 3.67 19.90
CA VAL A 455 13.06 4.40 20.88
C VAL A 455 12.87 3.63 22.21
N LEU A 456 13.06 2.31 22.26
CA LEU A 456 12.81 1.51 23.47
C LEU A 456 14.06 0.93 24.17
N SER A 457 15.16 0.61 23.47
CA SER A 457 16.32 -0.06 24.11
C SER A 457 17.70 0.55 23.80
N ASP A 458 18.60 0.46 24.80
CA ASP A 458 20.06 0.63 24.65
C ASP A 458 20.78 -0.71 24.30
N ARG A 459 20.04 -1.74 23.85
CA ARG A 459 20.55 -3.10 23.59
C ARG A 459 19.82 -3.81 22.44
N PRO A 460 20.49 -4.74 21.70
CA PRO A 460 19.85 -5.59 20.71
C PRO A 460 18.94 -6.65 21.36
N TYR A 461 17.75 -6.83 20.81
CA TYR A 461 16.66 -7.66 21.37
C TYR A 461 16.81 -9.18 21.16
N SER A 462 17.80 -9.63 20.39
CA SER A 462 17.97 -11.05 20.02
C SER A 462 18.29 -11.96 21.21
N ASP A 463 18.94 -11.46 22.26
CA ASP A 463 19.22 -12.21 23.49
C ASP A 463 17.98 -12.35 24.40
N ASP A 464 16.94 -11.50 24.24
CA ASP A 464 15.72 -11.49 25.07
C ASP A 464 14.61 -12.44 24.56
N LEU A 465 14.76 -13.06 23.38
CA LEU A 465 13.83 -14.09 22.87
C LEU A 465 14.04 -15.46 23.54
N VAL A 466 15.29 -15.76 23.94
CA VAL A 466 15.66 -17.06 24.50
C VAL A 466 15.00 -17.25 25.86
N GLY A 467 14.13 -18.26 25.96
CA GLY A 467 13.28 -18.46 27.12
C GLY A 467 12.00 -19.22 26.78
N THR A 468 11.07 -19.23 27.72
CA THR A 468 9.77 -19.91 27.59
C THR A 468 8.62 -18.93 27.84
N TRP A 469 7.55 -19.07 27.06
CA TRP A 469 6.52 -18.04 26.88
C TRP A 469 5.14 -18.69 26.79
N SER A 470 4.09 -18.02 27.27
CA SER A 470 2.71 -18.54 27.23
C SER A 470 1.65 -17.45 27.10
N SER A 471 0.66 -17.68 26.23
CA SER A 471 -0.60 -16.94 26.15
C SER A 471 -1.76 -17.79 26.70
N GLY A 472 -2.82 -17.15 27.21
CA GLY A 472 -3.96 -17.86 27.81
C GLY A 472 -3.71 -18.45 29.21
N SER A 473 -3.00 -19.59 29.31
CA SER A 473 -2.91 -20.48 30.49
C SER A 473 -2.34 -19.88 31.78
N GLY A 474 -1.49 -18.85 31.69
CA GLY A 474 -0.73 -18.33 32.84
C GLY A 474 0.50 -19.18 33.24
N GLY A 475 0.85 -20.20 32.44
CA GLY A 475 2.05 -21.00 32.60
C GLY A 475 2.42 -21.74 31.31
N VAL A 476 3.72 -21.89 31.07
CA VAL A 476 4.28 -22.56 29.88
C VAL A 476 4.09 -24.08 30.00
N GLN A 477 3.58 -24.71 28.94
CA GLN A 477 3.52 -26.16 28.82
C GLN A 477 4.14 -26.60 27.48
N THR A 478 5.43 -26.92 27.50
CA THR A 478 6.17 -27.54 26.38
C THR A 478 6.97 -28.75 26.88
N GLY A 479 7.73 -29.41 25.99
CA GLY A 479 8.48 -30.63 26.30
C GLY A 479 7.65 -31.75 26.96
N THR A 480 8.27 -32.48 27.87
CA THR A 480 7.69 -33.63 28.58
C THR A 480 6.52 -33.29 29.51
N GLY A 481 6.28 -32.01 29.80
CA GLY A 481 5.11 -31.56 30.54
C GLY A 481 3.84 -31.53 29.68
N PHE A 482 3.98 -31.46 28.35
CA PHE A 482 2.87 -31.31 27.40
C PHE A 482 2.66 -32.56 26.54
N CYS A 483 3.74 -33.17 26.07
CA CYS A 483 3.75 -34.40 25.25
C CYS A 483 4.61 -35.47 25.94
N THR A 484 4.19 -36.74 25.88
CA THR A 484 5.04 -37.88 26.23
C THR A 484 5.37 -38.65 24.95
N PRO A 485 6.50 -38.35 24.25
CA PRO A 485 6.76 -38.87 22.91
C PRO A 485 6.87 -40.40 22.83
N SER A 486 7.25 -41.06 23.92
CA SER A 486 7.30 -42.53 24.01
C SER A 486 5.94 -43.21 24.08
N GLU A 487 4.90 -42.48 24.50
CA GLU A 487 3.55 -43.01 24.72
C GLU A 487 2.53 -42.46 23.70
N TYR A 488 2.93 -41.50 22.86
CA TYR A 488 2.06 -40.81 21.90
C TYR A 488 0.82 -40.21 22.58
N SER A 489 1.01 -39.66 23.78
CA SER A 489 -0.01 -39.03 24.61
C SER A 489 0.34 -37.58 24.91
N PHE A 490 -0.68 -36.75 25.11
CA PHE A 490 -0.51 -35.36 25.52
C PHE A 490 -1.29 -35.07 26.81
N ASN A 491 -0.81 -34.10 27.57
CA ASN A 491 -1.51 -33.55 28.73
C ASN A 491 -2.35 -32.35 28.25
N VAL A 492 -3.66 -32.57 28.06
CA VAL A 492 -4.58 -31.52 27.61
C VAL A 492 -4.74 -30.45 28.71
N PRO A 493 -4.46 -29.16 28.44
CA PRO A 493 -4.59 -28.11 29.44
C PRO A 493 -6.06 -27.70 29.67
N ASP A 494 -6.42 -27.23 30.87
CA ASP A 494 -7.81 -26.86 31.24
C ASP A 494 -8.38 -25.59 30.54
N THR A 495 -7.59 -24.90 29.72
CA THR A 495 -7.95 -23.63 29.07
C THR A 495 -7.56 -23.62 27.59
N THR A 496 -7.68 -22.51 26.87
CA THR A 496 -7.18 -22.35 25.49
C THR A 496 -6.04 -21.35 25.46
N GLY A 497 -5.01 -21.61 24.64
CA GLY A 497 -3.84 -20.74 24.52
C GLY A 497 -2.70 -21.38 23.72
N ILE A 498 -1.53 -20.74 23.79
CA ILE A 498 -0.32 -21.14 23.07
C ILE A 498 0.89 -21.01 24.02
N SER A 499 1.86 -21.92 23.94
CA SER A 499 3.20 -21.74 24.53
C SER A 499 4.28 -21.83 23.47
N TYR A 500 5.37 -21.09 23.68
CA TYR A 500 6.60 -21.18 22.89
C TYR A 500 7.81 -21.37 23.79
N SER A 501 8.82 -22.08 23.29
CA SER A 501 10.17 -22.13 23.85
C SER A 501 11.16 -21.78 22.74
N PHE A 502 12.15 -20.95 23.01
CA PHE A 502 13.24 -20.63 22.09
C PHE A 502 14.58 -20.81 22.80
N THR A 503 15.50 -21.56 22.21
CA THR A 503 16.81 -21.87 22.79
C THR A 503 17.95 -21.17 22.06
N LYS A 504 19.05 -20.89 22.76
CA LYS A 504 20.18 -20.10 22.23
C LYS A 504 20.94 -20.77 21.08
N ASP A 505 20.81 -22.08 20.93
CA ASP A 505 21.35 -22.90 19.85
C ASP A 505 20.44 -22.94 18.60
N GLY A 506 19.34 -22.17 18.59
CA GLY A 506 18.50 -21.95 17.40
C GLY A 506 17.36 -22.96 17.25
N PHE A 507 16.94 -23.64 18.32
CA PHE A 507 15.76 -24.52 18.32
C PHE A 507 14.55 -23.85 18.96
N TYR A 508 13.36 -24.24 18.53
CA TYR A 508 12.10 -23.80 19.11
C TYR A 508 11.16 -24.98 19.38
N GLU A 509 10.27 -24.79 20.35
CA GLU A 509 9.07 -25.62 20.54
C GLU A 509 7.83 -24.73 20.52
N GLU A 510 6.76 -25.21 19.91
CA GLU A 510 5.43 -24.62 19.93
C GLU A 510 4.42 -25.62 20.48
N SER A 511 3.52 -25.16 21.35
CA SER A 511 2.33 -25.90 21.77
C SER A 511 1.09 -25.01 21.67
N THR A 512 0.12 -25.41 20.85
CA THR A 512 -1.19 -24.72 20.71
C THR A 512 -2.30 -25.64 21.16
N TYR A 513 -3.27 -25.15 21.92
CA TYR A 513 -4.36 -25.97 22.46
C TYR A 513 -5.68 -25.18 22.53
N LYS A 514 -6.76 -25.78 22.01
CA LYS A 514 -8.05 -25.12 21.76
C LYS A 514 -9.23 -25.99 22.17
N PHE A 515 -10.24 -25.40 22.80
CA PHE A 515 -11.54 -26.03 23.03
C PHE A 515 -12.63 -25.46 22.11
N ASN A 516 -13.24 -26.34 21.31
CA ASN A 516 -14.43 -26.04 20.51
C ASN A 516 -15.69 -26.43 21.31
N SER A 517 -16.49 -25.43 21.71
CA SER A 517 -17.69 -25.66 22.52
C SER A 517 -18.88 -26.17 21.68
N ASN A 518 -19.43 -27.33 22.03
CA ASN A 518 -20.68 -27.84 21.44
C ASN A 518 -21.89 -27.42 22.29
N ALA A 519 -22.62 -26.38 21.86
CA ALA A 519 -23.76 -25.85 22.60
C ALA A 519 -24.97 -26.82 22.69
N SER A 520 -25.10 -27.74 21.73
CA SER A 520 -26.20 -28.72 21.66
C SER A 520 -25.91 -29.99 22.46
N ALA A 521 -24.64 -30.26 22.74
CA ALA A 521 -24.20 -31.39 23.55
C ALA A 521 -22.97 -30.98 24.40
N PRO A 522 -23.18 -30.34 25.57
CA PRO A 522 -22.10 -29.73 26.37
C PRO A 522 -21.04 -30.70 26.89
N GLN A 523 -21.31 -32.00 26.92
CA GLN A 523 -20.34 -33.06 27.22
C GLN A 523 -19.42 -33.41 26.04
N CYS A 524 -19.70 -32.89 24.85
CA CYS A 524 -18.97 -33.13 23.60
C CYS A 524 -18.07 -31.92 23.24
N ILE A 525 -17.25 -31.47 24.20
CA ILE A 525 -16.26 -30.41 23.94
C ILE A 525 -15.10 -31.06 23.19
N GLN A 526 -14.86 -30.63 21.95
CA GLN A 526 -13.70 -31.09 21.19
C GLN A 526 -12.48 -30.28 21.63
N ALA A 527 -11.38 -30.96 21.96
CA ALA A 527 -10.07 -30.35 22.13
C ALA A 527 -9.23 -30.58 20.88
N VAL A 528 -8.48 -29.58 20.46
CA VAL A 528 -7.44 -29.75 19.42
C VAL A 528 -6.12 -29.22 19.94
N LEU A 529 -5.09 -30.04 19.77
CA LEU A 529 -3.74 -29.84 20.26
C LEU A 529 -2.76 -29.86 19.09
N ILE A 530 -1.87 -28.90 19.01
CA ILE A 530 -0.73 -28.89 18.09
C ILE A 530 0.54 -28.85 18.93
N TRP A 531 1.52 -29.70 18.60
CA TRP A 531 2.86 -29.63 19.16
C TRP A 531 3.87 -29.78 18.05
N GLN A 532 4.88 -28.91 17.99
CA GLN A 532 5.98 -29.08 17.05
C GLN A 532 7.29 -28.51 17.59
N HIS A 533 8.38 -29.14 17.18
CA HIS A 533 9.75 -28.72 17.43
C HIS A 533 10.42 -28.40 16.08
N GLY A 534 11.35 -27.45 16.07
CA GLY A 534 12.15 -27.15 14.89
C GLY A 534 13.33 -26.25 15.15
N THR A 535 13.95 -25.76 14.09
CA THR A 535 14.93 -24.67 14.17
C THR A 535 14.29 -23.32 13.83
N TYR A 536 14.89 -22.23 14.28
CA TYR A 536 14.44 -20.88 13.94
C TYR A 536 15.63 -19.98 13.55
N VAL A 537 15.34 -18.96 12.75
CA VAL A 537 16.29 -17.89 12.40
C VAL A 537 15.65 -16.55 12.74
N ILE A 538 16.42 -15.67 13.39
CA ILE A 538 16.05 -14.26 13.52
C ILE A 538 16.62 -13.53 12.31
N ASN A 539 15.76 -12.86 11.56
CA ASN A 539 16.11 -12.13 10.35
C ASN A 539 16.69 -10.74 10.66
N ASP A 540 17.34 -10.09 9.68
CA ASP A 540 17.93 -8.75 9.81
C ASP A 540 16.91 -7.65 10.19
N ASP A 541 15.61 -7.91 10.00
CA ASP A 541 14.49 -7.04 10.38
C ASP A 541 13.87 -7.39 11.74
N ASN A 542 14.45 -8.33 12.49
CA ASN A 542 13.92 -8.99 13.70
C ASN A 542 12.60 -9.77 13.48
N GLY A 543 12.30 -10.22 12.26
CA GLY A 543 11.35 -11.31 12.03
C GLY A 543 11.88 -12.65 12.53
N ILE A 544 11.01 -13.63 12.72
CA ILE A 544 11.36 -15.03 13.06
C ILE A 544 10.81 -15.95 11.97
N ASP A 545 11.70 -16.69 11.30
CA ASP A 545 11.34 -17.80 10.43
C ASP A 545 11.53 -19.13 11.16
N THR A 546 10.49 -19.97 11.20
CA THR A 546 10.53 -21.30 11.84
C THR A 546 10.57 -22.44 10.82
N THR A 547 11.50 -23.38 11.03
CA THR A 547 11.65 -24.60 10.23
C THR A 547 11.36 -25.82 11.10
N PRO A 548 10.11 -26.33 11.10
CA PRO A 548 9.75 -27.53 11.85
C PRO A 548 10.52 -28.77 11.39
N ILE A 549 10.73 -29.72 12.31
CA ILE A 549 11.21 -31.07 12.02
C ILE A 549 10.00 -31.94 11.68
N ALA A 550 9.91 -32.38 10.42
CA ALA A 550 8.74 -33.09 9.89
C ALA A 550 8.42 -34.41 10.60
N GLU A 551 9.45 -35.07 11.14
CA GLU A 551 9.32 -36.29 11.93
C GLU A 551 8.74 -36.05 13.34
N ASP A 552 8.72 -34.82 13.84
CA ASP A 552 8.43 -34.52 15.26
C ASP A 552 7.10 -33.77 15.48
N GLY A 553 6.69 -32.90 14.53
CA GLY A 553 5.41 -32.18 14.64
C GLY A 553 4.17 -33.10 14.64
N ARG A 554 3.19 -32.79 15.50
CA ARG A 554 1.98 -33.58 15.75
C ARG A 554 0.75 -32.70 15.95
N ILE A 555 -0.40 -33.25 15.56
CA ILE A 555 -1.72 -32.72 15.97
C ILE A 555 -2.51 -33.86 16.62
N GLN A 556 -3.16 -33.56 17.73
CA GLN A 556 -4.12 -34.44 18.39
C GLN A 556 -5.50 -33.78 18.38
N VAL A 557 -6.51 -34.50 17.91
CA VAL A 557 -7.93 -34.10 18.04
C VAL A 557 -8.59 -35.06 19.02
N GLU A 558 -9.09 -34.52 20.13
CA GLU A 558 -9.96 -35.25 21.05
C GLU A 558 -11.42 -34.79 20.89
N ASP A 559 -12.33 -35.74 20.67
CA ASP A 559 -13.77 -35.50 20.59
C ASP A 559 -14.49 -36.58 21.39
N PRO A 560 -14.92 -36.30 22.64
CA PRO A 560 -15.56 -37.28 23.53
C PRO A 560 -16.83 -37.95 22.97
N CYS A 561 -17.41 -37.41 21.89
CA CYS A 561 -18.64 -37.91 21.28
C CYS A 561 -18.45 -38.46 19.86
N ALA A 562 -17.23 -38.43 19.32
CA ALA A 562 -16.88 -39.16 18.12
C ALA A 562 -16.69 -40.66 18.41
N ALA A 563 -16.93 -41.50 17.39
CA ALA A 563 -16.69 -42.95 17.47
C ALA A 563 -15.21 -43.33 17.69
N SER A 564 -14.29 -42.37 17.53
CA SER A 564 -12.88 -42.45 17.91
C SER A 564 -12.52 -41.09 18.49
N SER A 565 -12.41 -41.02 19.81
CA SER A 565 -12.32 -39.78 20.57
C SER A 565 -10.90 -39.24 20.75
N ASN A 566 -9.92 -39.82 20.05
CA ASN A 566 -8.52 -39.41 20.09
C ASN A 566 -7.86 -39.77 18.75
N VAL A 567 -7.52 -38.77 17.94
CA VAL A 567 -6.91 -38.92 16.61
C VAL A 567 -5.60 -38.16 16.57
N LEU A 568 -4.48 -38.87 16.43
CA LEU A 568 -3.16 -38.27 16.21
C LEU A 568 -2.80 -38.20 14.72
N THR A 569 -2.09 -37.14 14.35
CA THR A 569 -1.57 -36.86 13.01
C THR A 569 -0.15 -36.35 13.11
N THR A 570 0.67 -36.55 12.07
CA THR A 570 1.88 -35.75 11.88
C THR A 570 1.51 -34.35 11.38
N ALA A 571 2.35 -33.36 11.68
CA ALA A 571 2.22 -31.98 11.22
C ALA A 571 3.60 -31.37 11.01
N ASN A 572 3.69 -30.36 10.14
CA ASN A 572 4.95 -29.72 9.78
C ASN A 572 4.68 -28.27 9.34
N ILE A 573 4.33 -27.39 10.30
CA ILE A 573 3.78 -26.06 10.02
C ILE A 573 4.89 -25.01 10.17
N THR A 574 5.45 -24.57 9.05
CA THR A 574 6.35 -23.40 8.98
C THR A 574 5.57 -22.13 9.33
N ARG A 575 6.09 -21.32 10.25
CA ARG A 575 5.57 -19.97 10.55
C ARG A 575 6.61 -18.91 10.21
N ASN A 576 6.12 -17.77 9.72
CA ASN A 576 6.88 -16.54 9.53
C ASN A 576 6.23 -15.46 10.39
N PHE A 577 6.95 -15.01 11.42
CA PHE A 577 6.53 -13.91 12.26
C PHE A 577 7.26 -12.64 11.82
N GLN A 578 6.50 -11.57 11.53
CA GLN A 578 7.04 -10.28 11.12
C GLN A 578 7.85 -9.62 12.24
N SER A 579 7.46 -9.81 13.50
CA SER A 579 8.16 -9.27 14.67
C SER A 579 7.79 -10.00 15.96
N PHE A 580 8.59 -9.78 17.00
CA PHE A 580 8.35 -10.31 18.34
C PHE A 580 8.65 -9.24 19.41
N LEU A 581 7.88 -9.24 20.49
CA LEU A 581 8.04 -8.30 21.61
C LEU A 581 7.90 -9.02 22.96
N PRO A 582 9.03 -9.30 23.64
CA PRO A 582 9.08 -9.55 25.07
C PRO A 582 8.60 -8.34 25.87
N PHE A 583 7.65 -8.56 26.78
CA PHE A 583 7.13 -7.54 27.70
C PHE A 583 6.83 -8.14 29.10
N ASP A 584 6.74 -7.30 30.12
CA ASP A 584 6.27 -7.70 31.45
C ASP A 584 4.73 -7.61 31.48
N ASP A 585 4.03 -8.75 31.62
CA ASP A 585 2.56 -8.81 31.67
C ASP A 585 2.06 -8.23 33.02
N PRO A 586 1.42 -7.05 33.03
CA PRO A 586 1.05 -6.35 34.27
C PRO A 586 -0.13 -7.02 34.99
N VAL A 587 -0.83 -7.97 34.35
CA VAL A 587 -1.94 -8.73 34.94
C VAL A 587 -1.43 -10.02 35.58
N LYS A 588 -0.33 -10.60 35.06
CA LYS A 588 0.20 -11.89 35.50
C LYS A 588 1.49 -11.81 36.32
N ASP A 589 2.13 -10.65 36.41
CA ASP A 589 3.41 -10.43 37.11
C ASP A 589 4.53 -11.38 36.60
N LYS A 590 4.58 -11.54 35.27
CA LYS A 590 5.49 -12.45 34.56
C LYS A 590 5.90 -11.87 33.20
N LYS A 591 7.08 -12.26 32.70
CA LYS A 591 7.44 -12.00 31.31
C LYS A 591 6.54 -12.79 30.34
N ALA A 592 6.16 -12.13 29.25
CA ALA A 592 5.35 -12.66 28.17
C ALA A 592 5.95 -12.29 26.80
N LEU A 593 5.57 -13.02 25.75
CA LEU A 593 6.00 -12.79 24.38
C LEU A 593 4.79 -12.52 23.50
N GLN A 594 4.80 -11.37 22.85
CA GLN A 594 3.88 -11.07 21.77
C GLN A 594 4.55 -11.41 20.44
N LEU A 595 3.91 -12.25 19.63
CA LEU A 595 4.30 -12.53 18.26
C LEU A 595 3.33 -11.81 17.32
N TYR A 596 3.87 -11.34 16.20
CA TYR A 596 3.12 -10.72 15.13
C TYR A 596 3.27 -11.55 13.86
N ASP A 597 2.17 -12.03 13.32
CA ASP A 597 2.15 -12.81 12.08
C ASP A 597 2.51 -11.93 10.86
N PHE A 598 2.73 -12.55 9.70
CA PHE A 598 3.12 -11.87 8.47
C PHE A 598 2.18 -10.72 8.05
N ASP A 599 0.89 -10.79 8.40
CA ASP A 599 -0.13 -9.77 8.14
C ASP A 599 -0.20 -8.67 9.22
N GLY A 600 0.63 -8.74 10.27
CA GLY A 600 0.65 -7.82 11.40
C GLY A 600 -0.43 -8.07 12.46
N SER A 601 -1.19 -9.17 12.37
CA SER A 601 -2.08 -9.63 13.44
C SER A 601 -1.29 -10.18 14.64
N ILE A 602 -1.95 -10.36 15.79
CA ILE A 602 -1.30 -10.71 17.06
C ILE A 602 -1.65 -12.15 17.45
N THR A 603 -0.72 -13.08 17.22
CA THR A 603 -0.91 -14.53 17.43
C THR A 603 -1.34 -14.90 18.86
N ASN A 604 -0.92 -14.09 19.85
CA ASN A 604 -1.11 -14.35 21.29
C ASN A 604 -2.22 -13.50 21.96
N GLY A 605 -3.04 -12.80 21.18
CA GLY A 605 -4.07 -11.91 21.73
C GLY A 605 -5.25 -12.67 22.39
N ASN A 606 -5.85 -12.10 23.44
CA ASN A 606 -7.03 -12.64 24.14
C ASN A 606 -8.33 -12.70 23.28
N ARG A 607 -8.24 -12.64 21.95
CA ARG A 607 -9.38 -12.73 21.03
C ARG A 607 -9.50 -14.18 20.54
N LYS A 608 -10.70 -14.76 20.66
CA LYS A 608 -11.06 -16.14 20.26
C LYS A 608 -10.99 -16.42 18.73
N ARG A 609 -10.18 -15.69 17.97
CA ARG A 609 -10.31 -15.59 16.51
C ARG A 609 -9.26 -16.37 15.74
N ASP A 610 -8.00 -16.34 16.20
CA ASP A 610 -6.87 -16.71 15.33
C ASP A 610 -6.46 -18.19 15.46
N VAL A 611 -7.05 -18.93 16.42
CA VAL A 611 -6.99 -20.41 16.46
C VAL A 611 -8.06 -21.07 15.57
N ASN A 612 -8.70 -20.33 14.66
CA ASN A 612 -9.74 -20.86 13.78
C ASN A 612 -9.22 -21.29 12.40
N SER A 613 -8.49 -20.43 11.66
CA SER A 613 -8.10 -20.68 10.26
C SER A 613 -7.34 -21.99 10.07
N ASP A 614 -6.19 -22.12 10.74
CA ASP A 614 -5.24 -23.22 10.57
C ASP A 614 -5.86 -24.56 11.04
N MET A 615 -6.79 -24.48 11.99
CA MET A 615 -7.49 -25.65 12.55
C MET A 615 -8.69 -26.07 11.70
N GLU A 616 -9.40 -25.14 11.07
CA GLU A 616 -10.51 -25.44 10.18
C GLU A 616 -10.01 -26.13 8.90
N GLU A 617 -8.92 -25.65 8.29
CA GLU A 617 -8.32 -26.27 7.10
C GLU A 617 -7.89 -27.74 7.36
N ILE A 618 -7.21 -27.99 8.48
CA ILE A 618 -6.75 -29.34 8.88
C ILE A 618 -7.91 -30.28 9.22
N LEU A 619 -9.01 -29.76 9.77
CA LEU A 619 -10.23 -30.54 10.03
C LEU A 619 -10.98 -30.86 8.72
N GLU A 620 -11.05 -29.93 7.76
CA GLU A 620 -11.73 -30.13 6.48
C GLU A 620 -11.06 -31.22 5.60
N GLU A 621 -9.72 -31.24 5.52
CA GLU A 621 -9.00 -32.26 4.72
C GLU A 621 -9.30 -33.70 5.19
N ARG A 622 -9.35 -33.94 6.51
CA ARG A 622 -9.57 -35.30 7.05
C ARG A 622 -11.00 -35.82 6.95
N PHE A 623 -12.00 -34.95 6.86
CA PHE A 623 -13.38 -35.36 6.55
C PHE A 623 -13.53 -35.87 5.11
N LEU A 624 -12.61 -35.52 4.20
CA LEU A 624 -12.57 -36.01 2.83
C LEU A 624 -11.87 -37.38 2.75
N GLU A 625 -10.72 -37.58 3.40
CA GLU A 625 -9.97 -38.84 3.35
C GLU A 625 -10.75 -40.05 3.89
N LYS A 626 -11.47 -39.90 5.02
CA LYS A 626 -12.27 -40.99 5.61
C LYS A 626 -13.42 -41.48 4.70
N ARG A 627 -13.83 -40.72 3.67
CA ARG A 627 -14.82 -41.16 2.68
C ARG A 627 -14.22 -42.02 1.56
N ALA A 628 -12.91 -42.03 1.36
CA ALA A 628 -12.25 -42.79 0.30
C ALA A 628 -11.82 -44.22 0.72
N GLY A 629 -11.67 -44.49 2.02
CA GLY A 629 -11.07 -45.74 2.54
C GLY A 629 -11.99 -46.97 2.67
N GLY A 630 -13.21 -46.95 2.14
CA GLY A 630 -14.25 -47.97 2.37
C GLY A 630 -14.34 -49.07 1.30
N GLY A 631 -13.24 -49.72 0.92
CA GLY A 631 -13.21 -50.67 -0.21
C GLY A 631 -12.81 -52.12 0.14
N GLY A 632 -13.76 -52.94 0.63
CA GLY A 632 -13.56 -54.37 0.93
C GLY A 632 -14.63 -55.27 0.30
N ARG A 633 -14.21 -56.26 -0.50
CA ARG A 633 -15.11 -57.16 -1.26
C ARG A 633 -15.94 -58.10 -0.37
N ALA A 634 -17.24 -58.19 -0.64
CA ALA A 634 -18.05 -59.39 -0.42
C ALA A 634 -18.96 -59.62 -1.64
N SER A 635 -19.13 -60.88 -2.05
CA SER A 635 -19.85 -61.30 -3.27
C SER A 635 -21.14 -62.06 -2.94
N GLY A 636 -22.25 -61.72 -3.58
CA GLY A 636 -23.53 -62.44 -3.48
C GLY A 636 -24.71 -61.55 -3.88
N GLU A 637 -25.72 -62.10 -4.55
CA GLU A 637 -26.73 -61.32 -5.29
C GLU A 637 -28.01 -61.01 -4.48
N SER A 638 -28.61 -59.84 -4.80
CA SER A 638 -30.04 -59.47 -4.66
C SER A 638 -30.76 -59.76 -3.32
N SER A 639 -31.25 -58.77 -2.58
CA SER A 639 -32.37 -57.90 -3.00
C SER A 639 -32.71 -56.83 -1.94
N GLU A 640 -33.34 -55.74 -2.37
CA GLU A 640 -33.94 -54.66 -1.55
C GLU A 640 -33.02 -53.85 -0.59
N LEU A 641 -32.14 -53.03 -1.16
CA LEU A 641 -31.73 -51.77 -0.54
C LEU A 641 -32.79 -50.70 -0.87
N ARG A 642 -33.38 -50.07 0.16
CA ARG A 642 -34.08 -48.77 0.01
C ARG A 642 -33.07 -47.63 0.06
N ASP A 643 -33.32 -46.60 -0.73
CA ASP A 643 -32.39 -45.51 -0.99
C ASP A 643 -31.92 -44.76 0.26
N CYS A 644 -30.60 -44.59 0.38
CA CYS A 644 -30.00 -43.53 1.17
C CYS A 644 -29.61 -42.38 0.23
N ALA A 645 -30.20 -41.22 0.49
CA ALA A 645 -30.15 -40.01 -0.33
C ALA A 645 -28.73 -39.49 -0.63
N THR A 646 -28.56 -38.86 -1.81
CA THR A 646 -27.30 -38.18 -2.15
C THR A 646 -27.21 -36.80 -1.48
N ARG A 647 -26.02 -36.16 -1.52
CA ARG A 647 -25.81 -34.84 -0.89
C ARG A 647 -26.77 -33.77 -1.42
N ASP A 648 -27.18 -33.87 -2.69
CA ASP A 648 -28.11 -32.94 -3.32
C ASP A 648 -29.55 -33.15 -2.86
N ASP A 649 -29.90 -34.34 -2.40
CA ASP A 649 -31.25 -34.66 -1.93
C ASP A 649 -31.46 -34.22 -0.47
N MET A 650 -30.40 -34.27 0.35
CA MET A 650 -30.42 -33.69 1.70
C MET A 650 -30.57 -32.16 1.68
N VAL A 651 -29.88 -31.47 0.76
CA VAL A 651 -29.97 -30.00 0.61
C VAL A 651 -31.36 -29.56 0.10
N LYS A 652 -32.00 -30.34 -0.78
CA LYS A 652 -33.40 -30.09 -1.17
C LYS A 652 -34.38 -30.24 0.00
N GLN A 653 -34.06 -31.12 0.96
CA GLN A 653 -34.92 -31.40 2.11
C GLN A 653 -34.81 -30.36 3.23
N GLU A 654 -33.67 -29.69 3.41
CA GLU A 654 -33.55 -28.54 4.33
C GLU A 654 -34.08 -27.21 3.74
N LEU A 655 -34.15 -27.08 2.41
CA LEU A 655 -34.53 -25.82 1.73
C LEU A 655 -35.92 -25.84 1.06
N ASP A 656 -36.67 -26.95 1.18
CA ASP A 656 -38.07 -27.11 0.72
C ASP A 656 -38.27 -26.75 -0.78
N ILE A 657 -37.29 -27.11 -1.63
CA ILE A 657 -37.26 -26.77 -3.06
C ILE A 657 -37.98 -27.83 -3.90
N LEU A 658 -38.89 -27.40 -4.79
CA LEU A 658 -39.65 -28.30 -5.66
C LEU A 658 -38.72 -29.10 -6.62
N PRO A 659 -38.99 -30.40 -6.82
CA PRO A 659 -38.16 -31.27 -7.65
C PRO A 659 -38.20 -30.85 -9.12
N GLY A 660 -37.01 -30.59 -9.69
CA GLY A 660 -36.83 -30.21 -11.10
C GLY A 660 -35.94 -28.98 -11.36
N THR A 661 -35.41 -28.33 -10.31
CA THR A 661 -34.50 -27.19 -10.44
C THR A 661 -33.04 -27.65 -10.34
N ASP A 662 -32.22 -27.22 -11.30
CA ASP A 662 -30.82 -27.67 -11.47
C ASP A 662 -29.85 -26.58 -10.95
N ILE A 663 -28.83 -26.96 -10.17
CA ILE A 663 -27.92 -26.02 -9.50
C ILE A 663 -26.46 -26.47 -9.72
N ARG A 664 -25.58 -25.52 -10.08
CA ARG A 664 -24.12 -25.72 -10.09
C ARG A 664 -23.44 -24.74 -9.16
N MET A 665 -22.54 -25.22 -8.30
CA MET A 665 -21.73 -24.37 -7.41
C MET A 665 -20.39 -23.99 -8.06
N VAL A 666 -19.94 -22.76 -7.77
CA VAL A 666 -18.58 -22.27 -7.99
C VAL A 666 -18.05 -21.84 -6.62
N SER A 667 -16.83 -22.24 -6.27
CA SER A 667 -16.25 -22.07 -4.93
C SER A 667 -15.83 -20.62 -4.64
N CYS A 668 -16.27 -20.09 -3.49
CA CYS A 668 -15.67 -18.96 -2.77
C CYS A 668 -15.92 -19.16 -1.26
N SER A 669 -14.94 -18.81 -0.43
CA SER A 669 -14.93 -19.07 1.02
C SER A 669 -16.00 -18.27 1.81
N PRO A 670 -16.43 -18.75 3.00
CA PRO A 670 -17.54 -18.13 3.74
C PRO A 670 -17.10 -16.94 4.61
N PHE A 671 -17.95 -15.91 4.67
CA PHE A 671 -17.95 -14.89 5.74
C PHE A 671 -19.18 -15.10 6.62
N GLU A 672 -19.01 -15.38 7.92
CA GLU A 672 -20.12 -15.38 8.88
C GLU A 672 -20.50 -13.94 9.28
N LEU A 673 -21.80 -13.62 9.25
CA LEU A 673 -22.40 -12.45 9.88
C LEU A 673 -23.12 -12.90 11.16
N ARG A 674 -22.69 -12.42 12.34
CA ARG A 674 -23.44 -12.58 13.60
C ARG A 674 -24.00 -11.23 14.07
N CYS A 675 -25.31 -11.17 14.24
CA CYS A 675 -26.00 -10.08 14.94
C CYS A 675 -26.39 -10.54 16.35
N ASP A 676 -26.12 -9.70 17.35
CA ASP A 676 -26.46 -10.00 18.74
C ASP A 676 -27.95 -9.77 19.05
N LYS A 677 -28.53 -10.71 19.81
CA LYS A 677 -29.75 -10.58 20.63
C LYS A 677 -31.10 -10.27 19.93
N LYS A 678 -31.78 -11.33 19.44
CA LYS A 678 -33.25 -11.54 19.48
C LYS A 678 -33.61 -12.99 19.06
N PRO A 679 -34.80 -13.53 19.40
CA PRO A 679 -35.13 -14.94 19.15
C PRO A 679 -35.36 -15.24 17.66
N PRO A 680 -35.12 -16.48 17.20
CA PRO A 680 -35.20 -16.85 15.79
C PRO A 680 -36.64 -16.91 15.27
N VAL A 681 -36.84 -16.46 14.03
CA VAL A 681 -38.08 -16.62 13.25
C VAL A 681 -37.84 -17.70 12.20
N SER A 682 -38.76 -18.65 12.06
CA SER A 682 -38.67 -19.73 11.06
C SER A 682 -39.59 -19.49 9.85
N PHE A 683 -39.11 -19.88 8.68
CA PHE A 683 -39.87 -19.86 7.42
C PHE A 683 -40.29 -21.29 7.06
N VAL A 684 -41.56 -21.48 6.68
CA VAL A 684 -42.07 -22.73 6.10
C VAL A 684 -43.11 -22.38 5.03
N GLY A 685 -43.02 -22.97 3.84
CA GLY A 685 -44.07 -22.88 2.81
C GLY A 685 -44.47 -21.46 2.38
N GLY A 686 -43.51 -20.54 2.28
CA GLY A 686 -43.73 -19.20 1.70
C GLY A 686 -44.57 -18.22 2.53
N ASN A 687 -44.84 -18.51 3.80
CA ASN A 687 -45.50 -17.57 4.72
C ASN A 687 -44.65 -17.33 5.99
N ILE A 688 -44.62 -16.09 6.46
CA ILE A 688 -44.04 -15.73 7.76
C ILE A 688 -45.14 -15.86 8.83
N ARG A 689 -44.83 -16.51 9.96
CA ARG A 689 -45.68 -16.50 11.17
C ARG A 689 -44.85 -16.11 12.38
N SER A 690 -45.34 -15.15 13.16
CA SER A 690 -44.99 -15.04 14.57
C SER A 690 -45.70 -16.15 15.36
N GLN A 691 -45.06 -16.68 16.41
CA GLN A 691 -45.78 -17.35 17.50
C GLN A 691 -46.42 -16.31 18.43
N ASP A 692 -47.21 -15.41 17.86
CA ASP A 692 -48.35 -14.82 18.58
C ASP A 692 -49.36 -14.26 17.59
N SER A 693 -50.62 -14.21 18.00
CA SER A 693 -51.78 -14.22 17.12
C SER A 693 -52.36 -12.85 16.74
N SER A 694 -53.25 -12.87 15.73
CA SER A 694 -54.15 -11.80 15.24
C SER A 694 -53.66 -10.86 14.13
N TYR A 695 -54.62 -10.43 13.30
CA TYR A 695 -54.56 -9.63 12.06
C TYR A 695 -54.19 -10.36 10.74
N PRO A 696 -54.94 -10.11 9.62
CA PRO A 696 -54.82 -10.90 8.38
C PRO A 696 -53.75 -10.42 7.40
N LEU A 697 -53.24 -11.35 6.60
CA LEU A 697 -52.20 -11.18 5.58
C LEU A 697 -52.72 -10.58 4.26
N ALA A 698 -51.86 -9.81 3.58
CA ALA A 698 -52.04 -9.44 2.18
C ALA A 698 -51.45 -10.50 1.24
N THR A 699 -52.23 -10.96 0.26
CA THR A 699 -51.81 -11.97 -0.72
C THR A 699 -51.26 -11.33 -1.99
N PHE A 700 -50.14 -11.85 -2.51
CA PHE A 700 -49.62 -11.48 -3.83
C PHE A 700 -49.67 -12.68 -4.78
N SER A 701 -50.13 -12.47 -6.01
CA SER A 701 -50.10 -13.48 -7.08
C SER A 701 -49.18 -13.04 -8.22
N GLN A 702 -48.36 -13.98 -8.69
CA GLN A 702 -47.38 -13.74 -9.76
C GLN A 702 -48.07 -13.83 -11.13
N THR A 703 -47.71 -12.92 -12.06
CA THR A 703 -48.08 -13.03 -13.48
C THR A 703 -46.83 -13.20 -14.35
N LYS A 704 -47.00 -13.74 -15.56
CA LYS A 704 -45.91 -14.23 -16.45
C LYS A 704 -44.88 -13.19 -16.94
N SER A 705 -44.97 -11.94 -16.50
CA SER A 705 -43.98 -10.87 -16.76
C SER A 705 -43.23 -10.38 -15.52
N GLY A 706 -43.39 -11.04 -14.36
CA GLY A 706 -42.55 -10.78 -13.16
C GLY A 706 -42.90 -9.51 -12.36
N ILE A 707 -43.97 -8.79 -12.71
CA ILE A 707 -44.39 -7.58 -11.99
C ILE A 707 -45.42 -7.94 -10.90
N PHE A 708 -45.10 -7.63 -9.64
CA PHE A 708 -46.05 -7.68 -8.53
C PHE A 708 -46.84 -6.37 -8.44
N LYS A 709 -48.19 -6.43 -8.46
CA LYS A 709 -49.06 -5.29 -8.16
C LYS A 709 -49.70 -5.45 -6.78
N LYS A 710 -49.59 -4.41 -5.95
CA LYS A 710 -50.41 -4.25 -4.73
C LYS A 710 -51.82 -3.82 -5.13
N SER A 711 -52.86 -4.54 -4.70
CA SER A 711 -54.23 -4.02 -4.74
C SER A 711 -54.45 -3.07 -3.55
N THR A 712 -55.27 -2.05 -3.77
CA THR A 712 -55.43 -0.92 -2.84
C THR A 712 -56.21 -1.27 -1.57
N GLY A 713 -55.67 -0.86 -0.42
CA GLY A 713 -56.35 -0.89 0.88
C GLY A 713 -55.76 0.22 1.76
N THR A 714 -56.61 1.17 2.13
CA THR A 714 -56.33 2.46 2.80
C THR A 714 -55.64 2.37 4.16
N ALA A 715 -54.55 3.13 4.35
CA ALA A 715 -54.29 4.01 5.51
C ALA A 715 -52.90 4.67 5.39
N ASP A 716 -52.82 5.98 5.63
CA ASP A 716 -51.57 6.74 5.69
C ASP A 716 -50.81 6.52 7.01
N LEU A 717 -49.47 6.59 6.99
CA LEU A 717 -48.73 7.08 8.15
C LEU A 717 -47.41 7.77 7.74
N THR A 718 -47.17 8.92 8.36
CA THR A 718 -46.11 9.89 8.03
C THR A 718 -44.72 9.45 8.52
N ILE A 719 -43.69 9.69 7.70
CA ILE A 719 -42.28 9.45 8.06
C ILE A 719 -41.75 10.59 8.92
N TYR A 720 -41.18 10.27 10.09
CA TYR A 720 -40.19 11.11 10.76
C TYR A 720 -38.86 10.36 10.90
N ASN A 721 -37.78 11.12 10.74
CA ASN A 721 -36.42 10.63 10.54
C ASN A 721 -35.77 10.16 11.86
N MET A 722 -35.27 8.92 11.90
CA MET A 722 -34.21 8.51 12.82
C MET A 722 -33.19 7.62 12.10
N SER A 723 -31.93 8.01 12.24
CA SER A 723 -30.74 7.32 11.73
C SER A 723 -30.36 6.12 12.60
N ALA A 724 -30.29 4.91 12.02
CA ALA A 724 -29.24 3.88 12.25
C ALA A 724 -29.64 2.52 11.64
N VAL A 725 -28.64 1.63 11.50
CA VAL A 725 -28.72 0.17 11.26
C VAL A 725 -29.00 -0.31 9.82
N ALA A 726 -27.92 -0.74 9.16
CA ALA A 726 -27.88 -1.81 8.16
C ALA A 726 -27.55 -3.15 8.89
N PRO A 727 -27.48 -4.37 8.27
CA PRO A 727 -27.48 -4.70 6.83
C PRO A 727 -28.32 -5.95 6.42
N ALA A 728 -28.31 -6.35 5.13
CA ALA A 728 -27.90 -7.71 4.67
C ALA A 728 -28.23 -8.03 3.17
N VAL A 729 -27.40 -8.94 2.60
CA VAL A 729 -27.57 -9.80 1.39
C VAL A 729 -27.28 -9.24 -0.02
N CYS A 730 -26.28 -9.87 -0.67
CA CYS A 730 -25.96 -9.86 -2.11
C CYS A 730 -26.20 -11.26 -2.73
N PHE A 731 -26.26 -11.37 -4.07
CA PHE A 731 -25.54 -12.38 -4.91
C PHE A 731 -25.77 -12.10 -6.43
N ILE A 732 -25.40 -13.01 -7.34
CA ILE A 732 -24.23 -12.92 -8.22
C ILE A 732 -24.49 -13.61 -9.58
N LEU A 733 -23.90 -13.12 -10.69
CA LEU A 733 -23.59 -13.92 -11.90
C LEU A 733 -22.34 -13.38 -12.63
N ILE A 734 -21.54 -14.27 -13.24
CA ILE A 734 -20.14 -14.06 -13.69
C ILE A 734 -19.91 -14.73 -15.07
N ILE A 735 -18.97 -14.25 -15.91
CA ILE A 735 -17.89 -15.04 -16.56
C ILE A 735 -16.95 -14.23 -17.53
N ALA A 736 -15.64 -14.42 -17.31
CA ALA A 736 -14.47 -14.36 -18.21
C ALA A 736 -13.93 -13.04 -18.85
N SER A 737 -12.79 -12.57 -18.28
CA SER A 737 -11.44 -12.56 -18.90
C SER A 737 -10.73 -11.20 -19.08
N LYS A 738 -9.57 -11.12 -18.39
CA LYS A 738 -8.44 -10.14 -18.46
C LYS A 738 -8.62 -8.75 -17.82
N ALA A 739 -7.48 -8.31 -17.28
CA ALA A 739 -7.13 -7.02 -16.67
C ALA A 739 -7.56 -6.77 -15.21
N TYR A 740 -6.57 -6.91 -14.33
CA TYR A 740 -6.45 -6.21 -13.03
C TYR A 740 -6.68 -4.69 -13.22
N GLN A 741 -7.79 -4.14 -12.70
CA GLN A 741 -7.93 -2.78 -12.13
C GLN A 741 -9.41 -2.45 -11.81
N ALA A 742 -9.59 -1.50 -10.89
CA ALA A 742 -10.85 -0.81 -10.53
C ALA A 742 -11.96 -1.63 -9.82
N CYS A 743 -12.12 -1.39 -8.51
CA CYS A 743 -13.36 -0.81 -7.96
C CYS A 743 -13.23 -0.39 -6.48
N VAL A 744 -12.93 0.89 -6.23
CA VAL A 744 -13.56 1.63 -5.13
C VAL A 744 -14.65 2.49 -5.77
N TRP A 745 -15.87 1.97 -5.84
CA TRP A 745 -17.01 2.69 -6.42
C TRP A 745 -18.21 2.67 -5.49
N ASN A 746 -18.39 3.78 -4.76
CA ASN A 746 -19.73 4.21 -4.37
C ASN A 746 -19.80 5.73 -4.20
N LYS A 747 -19.85 6.47 -5.33
CA LYS A 747 -20.48 7.80 -5.45
C LYS A 747 -20.58 8.27 -6.91
N ASN A 748 -21.67 8.98 -7.20
CA ASN A 748 -21.90 9.88 -8.34
C ASN A 748 -22.02 9.28 -9.76
N LEU A 749 -23.13 8.57 -10.00
CA LEU A 749 -23.70 8.40 -11.36
C LEU A 749 -24.28 9.72 -11.93
N ASP A 750 -24.72 10.66 -11.08
CA ASP A 750 -25.36 11.93 -11.49
C ASP A 750 -24.40 12.92 -12.19
N ASP A 751 -23.10 12.83 -11.98
CA ASP A 751 -22.11 13.73 -12.62
C ASP A 751 -21.71 13.24 -14.02
N LEU A 752 -21.70 11.93 -14.25
CA LEU A 752 -21.44 11.30 -15.54
C LEU A 752 -22.53 11.64 -16.58
N ALA A 753 -23.79 11.72 -16.14
CA ALA A 753 -24.92 12.13 -17.00
C ALA A 753 -24.79 13.59 -17.49
N LYS A 754 -24.17 14.47 -16.70
CA LYS A 754 -23.96 15.89 -17.05
C LYS A 754 -22.75 16.13 -17.94
N GLN A 755 -21.73 15.27 -17.90
CA GLN A 755 -20.53 15.41 -18.76
C GLN A 755 -20.76 15.00 -20.22
N HIS A 756 -21.85 14.29 -20.53
CA HIS A 756 -22.10 13.72 -21.87
C HIS A 756 -23.40 14.18 -22.53
N ASP A 757 -24.05 15.23 -22.01
CA ASP A 757 -25.22 15.91 -22.60
C ASP A 757 -26.39 14.97 -23.02
N LEU A 758 -26.70 14.01 -22.14
CA LEU A 758 -27.73 12.98 -22.41
C LEU A 758 -29.14 13.49 -22.04
N THR A 759 -29.76 14.22 -22.96
CA THR A 759 -31.08 14.85 -22.76
C THR A 759 -32.28 13.90 -22.92
N GLN A 760 -32.42 12.90 -22.05
CA GLN A 760 -33.70 12.32 -21.58
C GLN A 760 -33.44 11.11 -20.66
N TYR A 761 -33.93 11.17 -19.43
CA TYR A 761 -33.85 10.07 -18.46
C TYR A 761 -35.20 9.91 -17.75
N ASP A 762 -35.93 8.83 -18.03
CA ASP A 762 -37.11 8.46 -17.27
C ASP A 762 -36.70 7.58 -16.08
N ARG A 763 -37.01 8.04 -14.86
CA ARG A 763 -36.65 7.37 -13.60
C ARG A 763 -37.48 6.13 -13.29
N ALA A 764 -38.55 5.83 -14.04
CA ALA A 764 -39.50 4.79 -13.67
C ALA A 764 -39.13 3.36 -14.10
N GLN A 765 -38.31 3.17 -15.14
CA GLN A 765 -37.93 1.85 -15.66
C GLN A 765 -36.46 1.84 -16.10
N GLY A 766 -35.59 1.18 -15.32
CA GLY A 766 -34.16 1.11 -15.58
C GLY A 766 -33.79 0.21 -16.75
N MET A 767 -34.02 0.67 -17.99
CA MET A 767 -33.54 0.05 -19.23
C MET A 767 -32.93 1.10 -20.15
N ILE A 768 -31.80 0.75 -20.76
CA ILE A 768 -31.17 1.53 -21.84
C ILE A 768 -31.50 0.82 -23.16
N PHE A 769 -32.11 1.54 -24.11
CA PHE A 769 -32.22 1.07 -25.49
C PHE A 769 -30.99 1.47 -26.29
N SER A 770 -30.30 0.52 -26.91
CA SER A 770 -29.36 0.81 -27.99
C SER A 770 -30.10 0.80 -29.33
N SER A 771 -30.02 1.90 -30.08
CA SER A 771 -30.41 1.92 -31.49
C SER A 771 -29.15 2.05 -32.35
N ALA A 772 -28.63 0.92 -32.81
CA ALA A 772 -27.69 0.90 -33.91
C ALA A 772 -28.49 0.88 -35.23
N GLY A 773 -28.34 1.91 -36.06
CA GLY A 773 -29.03 2.03 -37.34
C GLY A 773 -28.45 3.16 -38.17
N ALA A 774 -27.56 2.83 -39.12
CA ALA A 774 -26.89 3.81 -39.97
C ALA A 774 -27.78 4.33 -41.11
N ALA A 775 -27.68 5.62 -41.43
CA ALA A 775 -27.78 6.16 -42.79
C ALA A 775 -27.53 7.69 -42.84
N GLY A 776 -26.76 8.15 -43.84
CA GLY A 776 -26.97 9.46 -44.44
C GLY A 776 -25.94 10.58 -44.18
N ALA A 777 -25.58 11.25 -45.27
CA ALA A 777 -24.77 12.47 -45.42
C ALA A 777 -25.10 13.62 -44.44
N VAL A 778 -24.24 14.62 -44.20
CA VAL A 778 -23.18 15.24 -45.05
C VAL A 778 -21.91 15.49 -44.25
#